data_AF-A0A7X7TE48-F1
#
_entry.id   AF-A0A7X7TE48-F1
#
_cell.length_a   1.000
_cell.length_b   1.000
_cell.length_c   1.000
_cell.angle_alpha   90.00
_cell.angle_beta   90.00
_cell.angle_gamma   90.00
#
_symmetry.space_group_name_H-M   'P 1'
#
loop_
_entity.id
_entity.type
_entity.pdbx_description
1 polymer ?
#
loop_
_entity_poly.entity_id
_entity_poly.type
_entity_poly.pdbx_seq_one_letter_code
_entity_poly.pdbx_strand_id
1 'polypeptide(L)'
;MDMSIFEGSENRGLGCGSVRMTIFLLCLLCGSPVVLAETCYLSEMPELILSHHQAWGQLGVDTAAHAPGIAGEPIRIGNLQYAKGLGHHANGDLVILLDGSFSTFEAEIGLQPCGSKDGSVIFRVIVDNEKRFESGILRVSDAPVPVHVDIVGAQELRLEAENAGDGITCDMANWAEARLTRSVSPSGLPHPDVDIACFGRVVSWDPNRKDGCRSSRLQEFSADDLFLETDLVRNTDGLYSVPVNSGGGCIGLQWFNRRTIRELRLCLPKTVSQLTVGDIRVEGWFGESAWQGQWMRLEGSLSVETNDIIFRPLLRSPDGTFLQTQKVRWILPAVPGFEQIRTLLAFSRLRWDTAKILVQGIDSAGQLRVGLSISNGEFLEPVPSQISLSNPVSLSVRYVRSSSSKADQTILQFSFPAGAFGVAVTDILSNECVYLPDFGLFITRDPSPVNLDEYRKMVEEKKTVLQAVKEMPDQTLVQAMARTHNPAQNEGPVMLSLACDNTKYVVERDGTLRFRATRNAAADWFESAAKIRPRFQIEQPVHRSRRLEGGWLPIPVLTTEDKDLVCKQRVFVAPIDDSGDHPARIGRRGICVVHFTLSNTQTNPAAISFSLDIQTNEQKNQPAKLIPVQSGFHLRGDEGVYGLIAMASLGGLKSGISEGCFQLTGELASNSNAEFVVFLTSPGEPLPVQFDLAALQRDTESYWKAILASASQIETPDPFLNDLIRSSQVRCLIAARNEAEGSRVAPWIAAMSYGPLESEAHSVIRGMDYLGHADFARRGLEFFIHRYNPEGFLTTGYTTFGTAWHLWTLGEHVQLTGDYIWVRTHASDLIRVGEWIVRQTAKTRKLNPQGQPMPEYGLMPPGVLADWNSFAYHFCMNAYYFAALRELGAILEVTGFPQGGTFQAQANELRDNLLRSYHWTQARSPAIPLRNGTWIPRYPSQVHSPGNLGDFFPGQDAGRSWCYDVELGAHQLVPTGILVPDDPEVTRMLDHMEDIQFLSDGWFDYPTERNRKDWFNLGGFSKVQPYYTRNAEIYALRDDVKPFIRSYFNSIASLVNPEVMTFWEHFAHNGAWDKTHETGYFLHQTRSMLVLERGRNLWLTPLIPSEWLQSGKSLTVSNVPTRFGPIGFRINSRLETGTIELMIVPPKRVIPEALVIRLRNPEGRLLDRVEVNG
;
A
#
# COMPACT_ATOMS: atom_id res chain seq x y z
N MET A 1 -71.73 12.57 37.05
CA MET A 1 -71.62 12.36 38.51
C MET A 1 -71.09 10.97 38.72
N ASP A 2 -69.81 10.93 39.08
CA ASP A 2 -69.01 9.96 39.81
C ASP A 2 -69.44 8.50 40.05
N MET A 3 -68.45 7.64 39.73
CA MET A 3 -67.81 6.60 40.54
C MET A 3 -68.35 5.16 40.61
N SER A 4 -67.47 4.24 40.15
CA SER A 4 -66.98 3.04 40.88
C SER A 4 -67.95 1.84 41.08
N ILE A 5 -67.61 0.54 41.15
CA ILE A 5 -66.39 -0.30 41.20
C ILE A 5 -66.85 -1.81 41.29
N PHE A 6 -65.98 -2.79 40.94
CA PHE A 6 -65.92 -4.26 41.31
C PHE A 6 -67.06 -5.24 40.89
N GLU A 7 -66.92 -6.57 40.74
CA GLU A 7 -65.87 -7.61 40.49
C GLU A 7 -66.60 -8.99 40.44
N GLY A 8 -65.97 -10.04 39.87
CA GLY A 8 -66.26 -11.48 40.14
C GLY A 8 -67.11 -12.24 39.10
N SER A 9 -66.56 -13.20 38.31
CA SER A 9 -66.32 -14.65 38.60
C SER A 9 -67.63 -15.42 38.88
N GLU A 10 -67.99 -16.60 38.34
CA GLU A 10 -67.28 -17.80 37.86
C GLU A 10 -68.39 -18.78 37.35
N ASN A 11 -68.25 -19.46 36.20
CA ASN A 11 -67.94 -20.91 36.01
C ASN A 11 -69.12 -21.91 35.77
N ARG A 12 -68.93 -22.72 34.70
CA ARG A 12 -69.45 -24.09 34.35
C ARG A 12 -70.95 -24.30 34.07
N GLY A 13 -71.40 -25.06 33.07
CA GLY A 13 -70.76 -25.88 32.04
C GLY A 13 -71.79 -26.72 31.23
N LEU A 14 -71.28 -27.41 30.19
CA LEU A 14 -71.78 -28.62 29.48
C LEU A 14 -73.05 -28.57 28.60
N GLY A 15 -72.91 -29.05 27.35
CA GLY A 15 -73.97 -29.85 26.68
C GLY A 15 -74.25 -29.59 25.19
N CYS A 16 -73.55 -30.34 24.34
CA CYS A 16 -73.74 -30.67 22.91
C CYS A 16 -75.16 -30.56 22.28
N GLY A 17 -75.26 -30.08 21.02
CA GLY A 17 -76.41 -30.30 20.13
C GLY A 17 -76.55 -29.28 19.00
N SER A 18 -76.81 -29.75 17.77
CA SER A 18 -76.49 -29.13 16.49
C SER A 18 -77.64 -28.38 15.77
N VAL A 19 -77.25 -27.64 14.71
CA VAL A 19 -78.00 -27.29 13.46
C VAL A 19 -78.46 -25.81 13.27
N ARG A 20 -77.72 -25.16 12.35
CA ARG A 20 -78.05 -24.16 11.29
C ARG A 20 -79.06 -23.01 11.53
N MET A 21 -78.51 -21.80 11.32
CA MET A 21 -78.93 -20.73 10.36
C MET A 21 -79.25 -19.35 10.97
N THR A 22 -78.29 -18.43 10.76
CA THR A 22 -78.37 -16.99 10.42
C THR A 22 -79.45 -16.09 11.05
N ILE A 23 -79.02 -15.02 11.74
CA ILE A 23 -79.19 -13.57 11.38
C ILE A 23 -78.83 -12.66 12.61
N PHE A 24 -77.98 -11.65 12.36
CA PHE A 24 -77.80 -10.30 12.97
C PHE A 24 -78.42 -10.01 14.37
N LEU A 25 -77.78 -9.29 15.32
CA LEU A 25 -77.27 -7.91 15.21
C LEU A 25 -76.59 -7.44 16.55
N LEU A 26 -75.52 -6.65 16.43
CA LEU A 26 -75.02 -5.54 17.30
C LEU A 26 -74.53 -5.80 18.75
N CYS A 27 -73.26 -5.50 19.04
CA CYS A 27 -72.85 -4.14 19.47
C CYS A 27 -71.32 -3.98 19.56
N LEU A 28 -70.89 -2.75 19.27
CA LEU A 28 -69.52 -2.25 19.20
C LEU A 28 -68.74 -2.41 20.51
N LEU A 29 -67.45 -2.72 20.41
CA LEU A 29 -66.41 -2.16 21.28
C LEU A 29 -65.12 -2.00 20.47
N CYS A 30 -64.49 -0.83 20.65
CA CYS A 30 -63.33 -0.32 19.95
C CYS A 30 -62.16 -1.31 19.90
N GLY A 31 -61.89 -1.85 18.71
CA GLY A 31 -60.56 -2.34 18.35
C GLY A 31 -59.93 -1.35 17.39
N SER A 32 -59.01 -0.51 17.88
CA SER A 32 -57.98 0.05 16.99
C SER A 32 -57.36 -1.13 16.25
N PRO A 33 -57.18 -1.08 14.92
CA PRO A 33 -56.47 -2.15 14.24
C PRO A 33 -55.08 -2.24 14.88
N VAL A 34 -54.75 -3.39 15.45
CA VAL A 34 -53.37 -3.73 15.75
C VAL A 34 -52.68 -3.77 14.39
N VAL A 35 -52.01 -2.67 14.03
CA VAL A 35 -51.07 -2.68 12.91
C VAL A 35 -49.93 -3.58 13.37
N LEU A 36 -49.95 -4.84 12.91
CA LEU A 36 -48.79 -5.71 13.06
C LEU A 36 -47.64 -5.03 12.32
N ALA A 37 -46.56 -4.73 13.05
CA ALA A 37 -45.36 -4.16 12.47
C ALA A 37 -44.81 -5.11 11.40
N GLU A 38 -44.62 -4.61 10.18
CA GLU A 38 -44.12 -5.40 9.05
C GLU A 38 -42.65 -5.77 9.29
N THR A 39 -42.34 -7.06 9.21
CA THR A 39 -40.98 -7.60 9.30
C THR A 39 -40.45 -7.87 7.89
N CYS A 40 -39.22 -7.44 7.60
CA CYS A 40 -38.59 -7.55 6.29
C CYS A 40 -37.19 -8.15 6.42
N TYR A 41 -36.83 -9.11 5.58
CA TYR A 41 -35.49 -9.72 5.57
C TYR A 41 -34.47 -8.83 4.86
N LEU A 42 -33.25 -8.74 5.39
CA LEU A 42 -32.17 -7.97 4.76
C LEU A 42 -31.78 -8.53 3.39
N SER A 43 -31.91 -9.84 3.19
CA SER A 43 -31.66 -10.49 1.88
C SER A 43 -32.68 -10.09 0.80
N GLU A 44 -33.83 -9.55 1.19
CA GLU A 44 -34.89 -9.06 0.29
C GLU A 44 -34.87 -7.53 0.14
N MET A 45 -34.02 -6.86 0.91
CA MET A 45 -33.84 -5.41 0.88
C MET A 45 -32.37 -5.03 0.59
N PRO A 46 -31.76 -5.57 -0.48
CA PRO A 46 -30.37 -5.28 -0.79
C PRO A 46 -30.13 -3.77 -0.99
N GLU A 47 -31.14 -2.99 -1.36
CA GLU A 47 -31.06 -1.53 -1.49
C GLU A 47 -30.72 -0.78 -0.21
N LEU A 48 -30.93 -1.39 0.97
CA LEU A 48 -30.56 -0.78 2.26
C LEU A 48 -29.08 -1.00 2.61
N ILE A 49 -28.40 -1.96 1.98
CA ILE A 49 -26.98 -2.24 2.23
C ILE A 49 -26.13 -1.17 1.52
N LEU A 50 -25.63 -0.21 2.30
CA LEU A 50 -24.75 0.88 1.86
C LEU A 50 -23.41 0.37 1.36
N SER A 51 -22.79 -0.51 2.14
CA SER A 51 -21.48 -1.11 1.85
C SER A 51 -21.36 -2.46 2.51
N HIS A 52 -20.50 -3.30 1.94
CA HIS A 52 -20.07 -4.54 2.58
C HIS A 52 -18.60 -4.78 2.25
N HIS A 53 -17.89 -5.38 3.19
CA HIS A 53 -16.49 -5.79 3.06
C HIS A 53 -16.32 -7.16 3.73
N GLN A 54 -15.49 -8.02 3.15
CA GLN A 54 -15.12 -9.31 3.73
C GLN A 54 -13.75 -9.76 3.22
N ALA A 55 -13.00 -10.43 4.08
CA ALA A 55 -11.63 -10.84 3.75
C ALA A 55 -11.55 -11.95 2.69
N TRP A 56 -12.63 -12.70 2.46
CA TRP A 56 -12.68 -13.78 1.48
C TRP A 56 -14.04 -13.90 0.78
N GLY A 57 -14.02 -14.28 -0.49
CA GLY A 57 -15.22 -14.66 -1.27
C GLY A 57 -16.17 -13.51 -1.61
N GLN A 58 -17.40 -13.86 -1.94
CA GLN A 58 -18.53 -12.96 -2.19
C GLN A 58 -19.59 -13.13 -1.10
N LEU A 59 -20.34 -12.06 -0.80
CA LEU A 59 -21.46 -12.09 0.13
C LEU A 59 -22.55 -13.02 -0.42
N GLY A 60 -22.94 -14.02 0.36
CA GLY A 60 -24.06 -14.90 0.04
C GLY A 60 -25.38 -14.26 0.45
N VAL A 61 -26.32 -14.13 -0.49
CA VAL A 61 -27.70 -13.72 -0.22
C VAL A 61 -28.55 -14.99 -0.20
N ASP A 62 -29.19 -15.27 0.94
CA ASP A 62 -29.90 -16.54 1.21
C ASP A 62 -29.01 -17.80 1.03
N THR A 63 -27.69 -17.60 1.05
CA THR A 63 -26.62 -18.62 0.90
C THR A 63 -25.43 -18.22 1.76
N ALA A 64 -24.54 -19.16 2.07
CA ALA A 64 -23.26 -18.89 2.72
C ALA A 64 -22.32 -18.11 1.78
N ALA A 65 -21.32 -17.40 2.33
CA ALA A 65 -20.28 -16.79 1.52
C ALA A 65 -19.58 -17.84 0.64
N HIS A 66 -19.07 -17.42 -0.53
CA HIS A 66 -18.54 -18.38 -1.50
C HIS A 66 -17.47 -17.77 -2.40
N ALA A 67 -16.67 -18.63 -3.05
CA ALA A 67 -15.68 -18.15 -4.01
C ALA A 67 -16.37 -17.53 -5.25
N PRO A 68 -15.75 -16.52 -5.89
CA PRO A 68 -16.26 -15.96 -7.15
C PRO A 68 -16.46 -17.05 -8.21
N GLY A 69 -17.61 -17.03 -8.89
CA GLY A 69 -17.94 -18.00 -9.94
C GLY A 69 -18.39 -19.37 -9.43
N ILE A 70 -18.44 -19.60 -8.11
CA ILE A 70 -19.03 -20.78 -7.48
C ILE A 70 -20.36 -20.37 -6.85
N ALA A 71 -21.40 -21.20 -6.94
CA ALA A 71 -22.66 -20.94 -6.25
C ALA A 71 -22.51 -21.16 -4.74
N GLY A 72 -23.09 -20.28 -3.93
CA GLY A 72 -23.09 -20.42 -2.47
C GLY A 72 -23.84 -21.65 -1.98
N GLU A 73 -23.33 -22.27 -0.92
CA GLU A 73 -24.04 -23.34 -0.20
C GLU A 73 -25.25 -22.77 0.57
N PRO A 74 -26.26 -23.58 0.93
CA PRO A 74 -27.28 -23.16 1.88
C PRO A 74 -26.68 -22.74 3.22
N ILE A 75 -27.28 -21.72 3.85
CA ILE A 75 -26.88 -21.22 5.16
C ILE A 75 -27.12 -22.30 6.21
N ARG A 76 -26.08 -22.65 6.97
CA ARG A 76 -26.11 -23.62 8.06
C ARG A 76 -25.38 -23.09 9.29
N ILE A 77 -25.94 -23.32 10.46
CA ILE A 77 -25.30 -23.06 11.75
C ILE A 77 -25.57 -24.26 12.67
N GLY A 78 -24.50 -24.93 13.11
CA GLY A 78 -24.61 -26.24 13.76
C GLY A 78 -25.36 -27.24 12.87
N ASN A 79 -26.46 -27.80 13.38
CA ASN A 79 -27.31 -28.75 12.66
C ASN A 79 -28.53 -28.11 11.99
N LEU A 80 -28.68 -26.78 12.05
CA LEU A 80 -29.82 -26.07 11.48
C LEU A 80 -29.47 -25.49 10.11
N GLN A 81 -30.44 -25.51 9.21
CA GLN A 81 -30.36 -24.91 7.88
C GLN A 81 -31.40 -23.81 7.77
N TYR A 82 -31.02 -22.67 7.19
CA TYR A 82 -31.86 -21.48 7.08
C TYR A 82 -32.16 -21.17 5.62
N ALA A 83 -33.37 -20.67 5.38
CA ALA A 83 -33.80 -20.27 4.05
C ALA A 83 -33.46 -18.80 3.76
N LYS A 84 -33.37 -17.96 4.80
CA LYS A 84 -33.09 -16.54 4.70
C LYS A 84 -31.86 -16.14 5.50
N GLY A 85 -31.12 -15.16 5.00
CA GLY A 85 -30.00 -14.56 5.72
C GLY A 85 -28.91 -14.05 4.80
N LEU A 86 -27.82 -13.58 5.42
CA LEU A 86 -26.62 -13.12 4.74
C LEU A 86 -25.43 -13.99 5.17
N GLY A 87 -24.83 -14.71 4.23
CA GLY A 87 -23.59 -15.45 4.41
C GLY A 87 -22.38 -14.57 4.16
N HIS A 88 -21.53 -14.42 5.16
CA HIS A 88 -20.43 -13.45 5.20
C HIS A 88 -19.12 -14.14 5.63
N HIS A 89 -18.00 -13.41 5.66
CA HIS A 89 -16.70 -13.97 6.05
C HIS A 89 -15.86 -12.94 6.84
N ALA A 90 -15.22 -13.37 7.93
CA ALA A 90 -14.37 -12.51 8.74
C ALA A 90 -12.95 -12.34 8.14
N ASN A 91 -12.24 -11.22 8.32
CA ASN A 91 -12.73 -9.96 8.86
C ASN A 91 -13.62 -9.26 7.83
N GLY A 92 -14.75 -8.72 8.28
CA GLY A 92 -15.64 -7.96 7.42
C GLY A 92 -16.78 -7.28 8.14
N ASP A 93 -17.51 -6.45 7.40
CA ASP A 93 -18.67 -5.72 7.90
C ASP A 93 -19.71 -5.46 6.80
N LEU A 94 -20.95 -5.26 7.23
CA LEU A 94 -22.10 -4.83 6.43
C LEU A 94 -22.68 -3.57 7.05
N VAL A 95 -22.85 -2.50 6.27
CA VAL A 95 -23.51 -1.26 6.71
C VAL A 95 -24.88 -1.15 6.07
N ILE A 96 -25.91 -1.05 6.89
CA ILE A 96 -27.32 -0.98 6.50
C ILE A 96 -27.90 0.39 6.89
N LEU A 97 -28.56 1.05 5.95
CA LEU A 97 -29.31 2.28 6.19
C LEU A 97 -30.69 1.98 6.74
N LEU A 98 -30.98 2.59 7.88
CA LEU A 98 -32.26 2.49 8.57
C LEU A 98 -33.13 3.73 8.38
N ASP A 99 -32.51 4.92 8.22
CA ASP A 99 -33.18 6.22 8.08
C ASP A 99 -34.25 6.51 9.17
N GLY A 100 -34.14 5.89 10.35
CA GLY A 100 -35.13 5.97 11.43
C GLY A 100 -36.44 5.22 11.17
N SER A 101 -36.51 4.39 10.12
CA SER A 101 -37.73 3.71 9.66
C SER A 101 -38.03 2.39 10.37
N PHE A 102 -37.11 1.91 11.20
CA PHE A 102 -37.18 0.58 11.83
C PHE A 102 -37.10 0.70 13.36
N SER A 103 -37.63 -0.31 14.06
CA SER A 103 -37.63 -0.38 15.52
C SER A 103 -36.75 -1.51 16.07
N THR A 104 -36.53 -2.57 15.31
CA THR A 104 -35.82 -3.76 15.81
C THR A 104 -35.03 -4.44 14.71
N PHE A 105 -33.82 -4.91 15.02
CA PHE A 105 -33.03 -5.86 14.23
C PHE A 105 -32.92 -7.20 14.96
N GLU A 106 -33.14 -8.29 14.22
CA GLU A 106 -33.02 -9.66 14.72
C GLU A 106 -32.26 -10.55 13.75
N ALA A 107 -31.47 -11.50 14.27
CA ALA A 107 -30.77 -12.52 13.49
C ALA A 107 -30.41 -13.73 14.37
N GLU A 108 -30.03 -14.85 13.75
CA GLU A 108 -29.31 -15.95 14.38
C GLU A 108 -27.89 -16.01 13.79
N ILE A 109 -26.87 -15.89 14.63
CA ILE A 109 -25.46 -15.84 14.20
C ILE A 109 -24.73 -17.15 14.51
N GLY A 110 -23.74 -17.46 13.67
CA GLY A 110 -22.82 -18.58 13.87
C GLY A 110 -22.02 -18.90 12.61
N LEU A 111 -21.18 -19.94 12.67
CA LEU A 111 -20.26 -20.26 11.57
C LEU A 111 -20.81 -21.35 10.63
N GLN A 112 -20.65 -21.15 9.32
CA GLN A 112 -20.87 -22.19 8.31
C GLN A 112 -19.82 -23.29 8.45
N PRO A 113 -20.19 -24.58 8.34
CA PRO A 113 -19.23 -25.68 8.23
C PRO A 113 -18.34 -25.55 6.98
N CYS A 114 -17.02 -25.58 7.18
CA CYS A 114 -15.99 -25.36 6.15
C CYS A 114 -14.91 -26.48 6.19
N GLY A 115 -15.28 -27.72 5.85
CA GLY A 115 -14.34 -28.83 5.77
C GLY A 115 -13.73 -29.24 7.13
N SER A 116 -12.41 -29.42 7.20
CA SER A 116 -11.70 -30.03 8.34
C SER A 116 -11.01 -29.03 9.29
N LYS A 117 -11.23 -27.73 9.14
CA LYS A 117 -10.65 -26.69 9.99
C LYS A 117 -11.76 -25.96 10.75
N ASP A 118 -11.52 -25.68 12.03
CA ASP A 118 -12.45 -24.92 12.86
C ASP A 118 -12.12 -23.43 12.74
N GLY A 119 -13.02 -22.67 12.11
CA GLY A 119 -12.96 -21.20 12.14
C GLY A 119 -13.36 -20.63 13.50
N SER A 120 -13.07 -19.35 13.71
CA SER A 120 -13.46 -18.64 14.92
C SER A 120 -13.85 -17.18 14.64
N VAL A 121 -15.05 -16.77 15.07
CA VAL A 121 -15.60 -15.44 14.74
C VAL A 121 -16.18 -14.75 15.96
N ILE A 122 -15.91 -13.45 16.09
CA ILE A 122 -16.62 -12.54 16.99
C ILE A 122 -17.60 -11.70 16.16
N PHE A 123 -18.89 -11.80 16.46
CA PHE A 123 -19.92 -10.99 15.83
C PHE A 123 -20.21 -9.74 16.66
N ARG A 124 -20.40 -8.60 16.01
CA ARG A 124 -20.87 -7.37 16.66
C ARG A 124 -22.01 -6.72 15.91
N VAL A 125 -22.94 -6.14 16.65
CA VAL A 125 -23.95 -5.23 16.10
C VAL A 125 -23.73 -3.84 16.66
N ILE A 126 -23.57 -2.90 15.74
CA ILE A 126 -23.28 -1.50 16.03
C ILE A 126 -24.40 -0.65 15.45
N VAL A 127 -24.95 0.26 16.24
CA VAL A 127 -26.08 1.10 15.88
C VAL A 127 -25.65 2.55 16.06
N ASP A 128 -25.66 3.36 14.99
CA ASP A 128 -25.17 4.75 14.99
C ASP A 128 -23.78 4.92 15.67
N ASN A 129 -22.83 4.04 15.35
CA ASN A 129 -21.48 3.95 15.92
C ASN A 129 -21.38 3.48 17.39
N GLU A 130 -22.49 3.08 18.02
CA GLU A 130 -22.48 2.49 19.36
C GLU A 130 -22.61 0.96 19.28
N LYS A 131 -21.68 0.24 19.91
CA LYS A 131 -21.78 -1.23 20.03
C LYS A 131 -22.95 -1.60 20.93
N ARG A 132 -23.95 -2.29 20.37
CA ARG A 132 -25.15 -2.76 21.09
C ARG A 132 -25.12 -4.25 21.38
N PHE A 133 -24.30 -5.02 20.65
CA PHE A 133 -24.15 -6.47 20.85
C PHE A 133 -22.72 -6.94 20.52
N GLU A 134 -22.24 -7.95 21.24
CA GLU A 134 -21.02 -8.72 20.94
C GLU A 134 -21.20 -10.18 21.40
N SER A 135 -20.82 -11.15 20.56
CA SER A 135 -21.01 -12.58 20.86
C SER A 135 -19.93 -13.21 21.74
N GLY A 136 -18.75 -12.59 21.82
CA GLY A 136 -17.52 -13.33 22.13
C GLY A 136 -17.12 -14.26 20.97
N ILE A 137 -16.17 -15.17 21.20
CA ILE A 137 -15.68 -16.09 20.15
C ILE A 137 -16.69 -17.23 19.95
N LEU A 138 -17.22 -17.35 18.73
CA LEU A 138 -18.02 -18.49 18.28
C LEU A 138 -17.21 -19.39 17.37
N ARG A 139 -17.48 -20.70 17.41
CA ARG A 139 -16.86 -21.75 16.60
C ARG A 139 -17.91 -22.50 15.78
N VAL A 140 -17.44 -23.27 14.79
CA VAL A 140 -18.30 -24.09 13.91
C VAL A 140 -19.19 -25.08 14.67
N SER A 141 -18.74 -25.57 15.84
CA SER A 141 -19.50 -26.51 16.68
C SER A 141 -20.58 -25.88 17.54
N ASP A 142 -20.60 -24.54 17.67
CA ASP A 142 -21.52 -23.85 18.56
C ASP A 142 -22.93 -23.81 17.97
N ALA A 143 -23.93 -23.82 18.86
CA ALA A 143 -25.31 -23.60 18.46
C ALA A 143 -25.51 -22.15 18.00
N PRO A 144 -26.48 -21.87 17.11
CA PRO A 144 -26.79 -20.50 16.70
C PRO A 144 -27.14 -19.62 17.90
N VAL A 145 -26.58 -18.40 17.92
CA VAL A 145 -26.81 -17.42 18.98
C VAL A 145 -27.82 -16.39 18.48
N PRO A 146 -28.96 -16.17 19.17
CA PRO A 146 -29.92 -15.16 18.78
C PRO A 146 -29.41 -13.75 19.08
N VAL A 147 -29.67 -12.83 18.17
CA VAL A 147 -29.38 -11.40 18.28
C VAL A 147 -30.71 -10.66 18.23
N HIS A 148 -30.91 -9.75 19.18
CA HIS A 148 -32.07 -8.85 19.22
C HIS A 148 -31.60 -7.47 19.69
N VAL A 149 -31.75 -6.45 18.83
CA VAL A 149 -31.26 -5.10 19.08
C VAL A 149 -32.36 -4.08 18.77
N ASP A 150 -32.66 -3.21 19.73
CA ASP A 150 -33.52 -2.03 19.52
C ASP A 150 -32.77 -0.99 18.68
N ILE A 151 -33.41 -0.58 17.59
CA ILE A 151 -32.91 0.38 16.61
C ILE A 151 -33.90 1.51 16.33
N VAL A 152 -34.84 1.77 17.25
CA VAL A 152 -35.81 2.88 17.13
C VAL A 152 -35.08 4.20 16.90
N GLY A 153 -35.39 4.85 15.77
CA GLY A 153 -34.80 6.14 15.37
C GLY A 153 -33.36 6.07 14.86
N ALA A 154 -32.73 4.90 14.86
CA ALA A 154 -31.36 4.72 14.37
C ALA A 154 -31.26 4.99 12.87
N GLN A 155 -30.11 5.49 12.42
CA GLN A 155 -29.85 5.81 11.02
C GLN A 155 -29.04 4.72 10.32
N GLU A 156 -28.07 4.13 11.02
CA GLU A 156 -27.19 3.11 10.48
C GLU A 156 -27.08 1.90 11.43
N LEU A 157 -27.12 0.72 10.85
CA LEU A 157 -26.85 -0.56 11.49
C LEU A 157 -25.63 -1.16 10.82
N ARG A 158 -24.60 -1.50 11.61
CA ARG A 158 -23.42 -2.21 11.13
C ARG A 158 -23.34 -3.59 11.77
N LEU A 159 -23.19 -4.60 10.92
CA LEU A 159 -23.02 -6.00 11.31
C LEU A 159 -21.56 -6.37 11.02
N GLU A 160 -20.77 -6.68 12.05
CA GLU A 160 -19.34 -6.99 11.91
C GLU A 160 -19.05 -8.44 12.28
N ALA A 161 -18.10 -9.05 11.56
CA ALA A 161 -17.51 -10.34 11.86
C ALA A 161 -15.98 -10.20 11.92
N GLU A 162 -15.38 -10.48 13.07
CA GLU A 162 -13.92 -10.46 13.30
C GLU A 162 -13.36 -11.87 13.54
N ASN A 163 -12.13 -12.13 13.12
CA ASN A 163 -11.43 -13.43 13.10
C ASN A 163 -10.84 -13.88 14.44
N ALA A 164 -11.31 -13.30 15.55
CA ALA A 164 -10.90 -13.57 16.94
C ALA A 164 -9.37 -13.62 17.22
N GLY A 165 -8.53 -13.11 16.31
CA GLY A 165 -7.07 -13.06 16.45
C GLY A 165 -6.29 -14.32 16.03
N ASP A 166 -6.94 -15.38 15.52
CA ASP A 166 -6.25 -16.60 15.05
C ASP A 166 -6.16 -16.76 13.51
N GLY A 167 -6.50 -15.68 12.79
CA GLY A 167 -6.44 -15.61 11.32
C GLY A 167 -7.78 -15.98 10.68
N ILE A 168 -7.95 -15.70 9.39
CA ILE A 168 -9.27 -15.73 8.74
C ILE A 168 -9.75 -17.13 8.27
N THR A 169 -9.04 -18.20 8.62
CA THR A 169 -9.24 -19.49 7.92
C THR A 169 -10.57 -20.14 8.32
N CYS A 170 -11.47 -20.32 7.35
CA CYS A 170 -12.81 -20.90 7.55
C CYS A 170 -13.72 -20.10 8.49
N ASP A 171 -13.49 -18.79 8.60
CA ASP A 171 -14.31 -17.84 9.36
C ASP A 171 -15.58 -17.43 8.59
N MET A 172 -16.35 -18.45 8.21
CA MET A 172 -17.56 -18.32 7.41
C MET A 172 -18.73 -17.83 8.28
N ALA A 173 -18.81 -16.53 8.50
CA ALA A 173 -19.77 -15.90 9.42
C ALA A 173 -21.19 -15.79 8.81
N ASN A 174 -22.17 -16.50 9.35
CA ASN A 174 -23.56 -16.41 8.90
C ASN A 174 -24.41 -15.49 9.79
N TRP A 175 -25.15 -14.57 9.17
CA TRP A 175 -26.25 -13.81 9.76
C TRP A 175 -27.58 -14.40 9.28
N ALA A 176 -27.99 -15.54 9.85
CA ALA A 176 -29.20 -16.23 9.47
C ALA A 176 -30.46 -15.48 9.94
N GLU A 177 -31.55 -15.55 9.16
CA GLU A 177 -32.83 -14.90 9.45
C GLU A 177 -32.73 -13.39 9.75
N ALA A 178 -31.68 -12.73 9.25
CA ALA A 178 -31.39 -11.33 9.49
C ALA A 178 -32.53 -10.44 8.95
N ARG A 179 -33.25 -9.79 9.87
CA ARG A 179 -34.50 -9.09 9.57
C ARG A 179 -34.67 -7.81 10.38
N LEU A 180 -35.42 -6.88 9.80
CA LEU A 180 -35.79 -5.60 10.39
C LEU A 180 -37.31 -5.52 10.59
N THR A 181 -37.74 -4.89 11.68
CA THR A 181 -39.16 -4.60 11.93
C THR A 181 -39.43 -3.11 11.74
N ARG A 182 -40.42 -2.76 10.90
CA ARG A 182 -40.78 -1.36 10.64
C ARG A 182 -41.37 -0.68 11.87
N SER A 183 -40.99 0.57 12.08
CA SER A 183 -41.55 1.36 13.18
C SER A 183 -42.99 1.78 12.90
N VAL A 184 -43.89 1.58 13.87
CA VAL A 184 -45.31 1.98 13.80
C VAL A 184 -45.50 3.48 14.12
N SER A 185 -44.43 4.14 14.58
CA SER A 185 -44.38 5.59 14.81
C SER A 185 -42.92 6.04 14.64
N PRO A 186 -42.52 6.67 13.53
CA PRO A 186 -41.19 7.24 13.42
C PRO A 186 -41.01 8.23 14.57
N SER A 187 -40.17 7.89 15.54
CA SER A 187 -40.01 8.64 16.78
C SER A 187 -39.15 9.88 16.54
N GLY A 188 -39.67 11.06 16.85
CA GLY A 188 -38.91 12.31 17.02
C GLY A 188 -39.35 13.44 16.09
N LEU A 189 -39.34 14.68 16.63
CA LEU A 189 -39.47 15.91 15.83
C LEU A 189 -38.49 15.84 14.65
N PRO A 190 -38.89 16.20 13.42
CA PRO A 190 -38.02 16.12 12.26
C PRO A 190 -36.80 16.99 12.50
N HIS A 191 -35.63 16.36 12.69
CA HIS A 191 -34.36 17.07 12.61
C HIS A 191 -34.26 17.67 11.20
N PRO A 192 -33.81 18.93 11.07
CA PRO A 192 -33.65 19.53 9.75
C PRO A 192 -32.71 18.66 8.92
N ASP A 193 -33.04 18.50 7.65
CA ASP A 193 -32.19 17.77 6.72
C ASP A 193 -30.86 18.50 6.51
N VAL A 194 -29.80 17.72 6.26
CA VAL A 194 -28.47 18.27 6.00
C VAL A 194 -28.39 18.68 4.54
N ASP A 195 -28.48 19.99 4.28
CA ASP A 195 -28.14 20.55 2.97
C ASP A 195 -26.61 20.58 2.81
N ILE A 196 -26.11 19.67 1.98
CA ILE A 196 -24.71 19.54 1.63
C ILE A 196 -24.30 20.39 0.42
N ALA A 197 -25.23 21.11 -0.25
CA ALA A 197 -24.88 21.97 -1.37
C ALA A 197 -23.94 23.11 -0.96
N CYS A 198 -24.13 23.67 0.23
CA CYS A 198 -23.29 24.74 0.78
C CYS A 198 -21.85 24.29 1.09
N PHE A 199 -21.57 22.99 1.06
CA PHE A 199 -20.25 22.41 1.27
C PHE A 199 -19.50 22.12 -0.04
N GLY A 200 -20.16 22.31 -1.19
CA GLY A 200 -19.60 22.10 -2.51
C GLY A 200 -19.28 23.41 -3.23
N ARG A 201 -18.54 23.30 -4.34
CA ARG A 201 -18.41 24.37 -5.33
C ARG A 201 -19.62 24.35 -6.26
N VAL A 202 -20.14 25.52 -6.61
CA VAL A 202 -21.13 25.67 -7.69
C VAL A 202 -20.39 25.89 -8.99
N VAL A 203 -20.61 25.01 -9.97
CA VAL A 203 -19.81 24.96 -11.19
C VAL A 203 -20.69 24.69 -12.42
N SER A 204 -20.15 24.98 -13.59
CA SER A 204 -20.73 24.63 -14.90
C SER A 204 -19.76 23.74 -15.69
N TRP A 205 -20.30 22.91 -16.56
CA TRP A 205 -19.57 22.04 -17.49
C TRP A 205 -20.16 22.16 -18.90
N ASP A 206 -19.44 21.69 -19.91
CA ASP A 206 -20.05 21.43 -21.20
C ASP A 206 -21.12 20.30 -21.08
N PRO A 207 -22.42 20.59 -21.33
CA PRO A 207 -23.50 19.61 -21.25
C PRO A 207 -23.33 18.44 -22.23
N ASN A 208 -22.61 18.64 -23.33
CA ASN A 208 -22.39 17.63 -24.37
C ASN A 208 -21.23 16.68 -24.05
N ARG A 209 -20.26 17.12 -23.25
CA ARG A 209 -19.14 16.27 -22.84
C ARG A 209 -19.59 15.30 -21.74
N LYS A 210 -19.44 14.00 -22.00
CA LYS A 210 -19.78 12.93 -21.04
C LYS A 210 -18.55 12.31 -20.40
N ASP A 211 -17.44 12.31 -21.10
CA ASP A 211 -16.16 11.74 -20.70
C ASP A 211 -15.28 12.73 -19.91
N GLY A 212 -14.46 12.17 -19.02
CA GLY A 212 -13.39 12.88 -18.33
C GLY A 212 -12.12 13.05 -19.13
N CYS A 213 -10.99 12.91 -18.45
CA CYS A 213 -9.68 12.85 -19.06
C CYS A 213 -9.61 11.68 -20.03
N ARG A 214 -9.09 11.95 -21.23
CA ARG A 214 -8.90 11.00 -22.32
C ARG A 214 -7.47 10.44 -22.31
N SER A 215 -6.53 11.15 -21.70
CA SER A 215 -5.16 10.70 -21.53
C SER A 215 -5.08 9.52 -20.56
N SER A 216 -4.35 8.48 -20.96
CA SER A 216 -3.96 7.37 -20.07
C SER A 216 -2.58 7.63 -19.47
N ARG A 217 -2.06 6.65 -18.70
CA ARG A 217 -0.68 6.66 -18.15
C ARG A 217 0.42 6.69 -19.24
N LEU A 218 0.06 6.46 -20.51
CA LEU A 218 0.99 6.35 -21.64
C LEU A 218 1.15 7.65 -22.42
N GLN A 219 0.31 8.66 -22.15
CA GLN A 219 0.22 9.88 -22.95
C GLN A 219 0.42 11.10 -22.07
N GLU A 220 0.86 12.19 -22.69
CA GLU A 220 0.86 13.48 -22.04
C GLU A 220 -0.57 13.87 -21.62
N PHE A 221 -0.71 14.45 -20.43
CA PHE A 221 -2.01 14.91 -19.95
C PHE A 221 -2.49 16.10 -20.79
N SER A 222 -3.63 15.97 -21.46
CA SER A 222 -4.17 17.04 -22.31
C SER A 222 -4.58 18.27 -21.49
N ALA A 223 -4.22 19.48 -21.96
CA ALA A 223 -4.64 20.71 -21.31
C ALA A 223 -6.17 20.88 -21.32
N ASP A 224 -6.84 20.37 -22.36
CA ASP A 224 -8.30 20.40 -22.52
C ASP A 224 -9.04 19.46 -21.55
N ASP A 225 -8.29 18.63 -20.81
CA ASP A 225 -8.80 17.63 -19.87
C ASP A 225 -8.57 18.02 -18.40
N LEU A 226 -7.79 19.07 -18.14
CA LEU A 226 -7.42 19.48 -16.77
C LEU A 226 -8.58 20.15 -16.03
N PHE A 227 -9.24 21.08 -16.71
CA PHE A 227 -10.23 21.99 -16.13
C PHE A 227 -11.52 21.92 -16.93
N LEU A 228 -12.27 20.85 -16.72
CA LEU A 228 -13.56 20.65 -17.39
C LEU A 228 -14.67 21.51 -16.80
N GLU A 229 -14.47 21.94 -15.56
CA GLU A 229 -15.38 22.80 -14.82
C GLU A 229 -15.00 24.28 -14.88
N THR A 230 -16.04 25.11 -14.84
CA THR A 230 -15.95 26.56 -14.63
C THR A 230 -16.67 26.92 -13.33
N ASP A 231 -15.99 27.57 -12.39
CA ASP A 231 -16.61 28.09 -11.18
C ASP A 231 -17.67 29.15 -11.50
N LEU A 232 -18.84 29.03 -10.89
CA LEU A 232 -19.87 30.05 -10.95
C LEU A 232 -19.90 30.82 -9.64
N VAL A 233 -19.78 32.14 -9.76
CA VAL A 233 -19.96 33.07 -8.65
C VAL A 233 -21.34 33.71 -8.73
N ARG A 234 -21.90 34.10 -7.58
CA ARG A 234 -23.13 34.88 -7.56
C ARG A 234 -22.87 36.27 -8.14
N ASN A 235 -23.79 36.74 -8.97
CA ASN A 235 -23.82 38.12 -9.44
C ASN A 235 -24.15 39.07 -8.29
N THR A 236 -24.09 40.38 -8.54
CA THR A 236 -24.42 41.42 -7.55
C THR A 236 -25.87 41.36 -7.05
N ASP A 237 -26.77 40.75 -7.82
CA ASP A 237 -28.18 40.50 -7.44
C ASP A 237 -28.37 39.21 -6.61
N GLY A 238 -27.29 38.48 -6.34
CA GLY A 238 -27.30 37.22 -5.59
C GLY A 238 -27.64 35.98 -6.42
N LEU A 239 -27.88 36.11 -7.73
CA LEU A 239 -28.23 34.99 -8.62
C LEU A 239 -27.00 34.39 -9.31
N TYR A 240 -27.04 33.12 -9.68
CA TYR A 240 -26.05 32.50 -10.57
C TYR A 240 -26.49 32.65 -12.02
N SER A 241 -25.59 33.11 -12.88
CA SER A 241 -25.77 33.05 -14.33
C SER A 241 -25.39 31.67 -14.85
N VAL A 242 -26.31 31.01 -15.56
CA VAL A 242 -26.06 29.71 -16.18
C VAL A 242 -25.51 29.92 -17.60
N PRO A 243 -24.30 29.45 -17.91
CA PRO A 243 -23.81 29.44 -19.28
C PRO A 243 -24.71 28.55 -20.14
N VAL A 244 -25.21 29.08 -21.26
CA VAL A 244 -26.01 28.33 -22.24
C VAL A 244 -25.21 28.17 -23.52
N ASN A 245 -25.12 26.95 -24.02
CA ASN A 245 -24.51 26.64 -25.31
C ASN A 245 -25.45 25.76 -26.16
N SER A 246 -24.97 25.24 -27.30
CA SER A 246 -25.80 24.43 -28.22
C SER A 246 -26.40 23.17 -27.58
N GLY A 247 -25.83 22.69 -26.46
CA GLY A 247 -26.35 21.54 -25.69
C GLY A 247 -27.27 21.89 -24.54
N GLY A 248 -27.60 23.18 -24.35
CA GLY A 248 -28.42 23.68 -23.24
C GLY A 248 -27.61 24.41 -22.16
N GLY A 249 -28.28 24.74 -21.05
CA GLY A 249 -27.65 25.30 -19.86
C GLY A 249 -27.10 24.20 -18.96
N CYS A 250 -25.97 24.43 -18.29
CA CYS A 250 -25.43 23.49 -17.31
C CYS A 250 -25.03 24.18 -16.02
N ILE A 251 -25.49 23.64 -14.89
CA ILE A 251 -25.08 24.05 -13.55
C ILE A 251 -25.08 22.84 -12.62
N GLY A 252 -24.19 22.81 -11.63
CA GLY A 252 -24.14 21.72 -10.68
C GLY A 252 -23.22 21.96 -9.50
N LEU A 253 -22.97 20.88 -8.75
CA LEU A 253 -22.23 20.87 -7.50
C LEU A 253 -21.05 19.90 -7.60
N GLN A 254 -19.91 20.29 -7.03
CA GLN A 254 -18.73 19.44 -6.88
C GLN A 254 -18.21 19.51 -5.45
N TRP A 255 -18.01 18.34 -4.84
CA TRP A 255 -17.42 18.18 -3.49
C TRP A 255 -16.01 17.59 -3.57
N PHE A 256 -15.32 17.47 -2.42
CA PHE A 256 -14.07 16.70 -2.35
C PHE A 256 -14.32 15.20 -2.16
N ASN A 257 -15.30 14.83 -1.33
CA ASN A 257 -15.69 13.44 -1.09
C ASN A 257 -16.82 13.02 -2.02
N ARG A 258 -16.95 11.70 -2.24
CA ARG A 258 -18.20 11.12 -2.74
C ARG A 258 -19.26 11.23 -1.66
N ARG A 259 -20.45 11.71 -2.00
CA ARG A 259 -21.54 11.93 -1.05
C ARG A 259 -22.78 11.14 -1.45
N THR A 260 -23.50 10.68 -0.44
CA THR A 260 -24.80 10.01 -0.60
C THR A 260 -25.87 11.08 -0.83
N ILE A 261 -26.60 10.98 -1.95
CA ILE A 261 -27.60 11.97 -2.33
C ILE A 261 -28.99 11.40 -2.08
N ARG A 262 -29.80 12.10 -1.29
CA ARG A 262 -31.21 11.75 -1.06
C ARG A 262 -32.14 12.58 -1.94
N GLU A 263 -31.84 13.86 -2.10
CA GLU A 263 -32.67 14.79 -2.87
C GLU A 263 -31.81 15.95 -3.39
N LEU A 264 -32.12 16.43 -4.59
CA LEU A 264 -31.50 17.58 -5.22
C LEU A 264 -32.58 18.60 -5.57
N ARG A 265 -32.37 19.89 -5.27
CA ARG A 265 -33.28 20.97 -5.68
C ARG A 265 -32.57 22.07 -6.45
N LEU A 266 -33.22 22.56 -7.49
CA LEU A 266 -32.80 23.73 -8.24
C LEU A 266 -33.88 24.81 -8.10
N CYS A 267 -33.54 25.90 -7.42
CA CYS A 267 -34.47 26.99 -7.09
C CYS A 267 -34.36 28.11 -8.14
N LEU A 268 -35.44 28.39 -8.84
CA LEU A 268 -35.52 29.44 -9.86
C LEU A 268 -35.91 30.80 -9.24
N PRO A 269 -35.48 31.92 -9.84
CA PRO A 269 -35.90 33.24 -9.36
C PRO A 269 -37.38 33.52 -9.64
N LYS A 270 -37.96 32.92 -10.69
CA LYS A 270 -39.35 33.08 -11.16
C LYS A 270 -39.90 31.75 -11.69
N THR A 271 -41.23 31.63 -11.73
CA THR A 271 -41.93 30.46 -12.27
C THR A 271 -41.77 30.39 -13.79
N VAL A 272 -41.44 29.22 -14.33
CA VAL A 272 -41.30 29.00 -15.78
C VAL A 272 -42.60 28.40 -16.32
N SER A 273 -43.26 29.11 -17.23
CA SER A 273 -44.68 28.86 -17.60
C SER A 273 -44.93 27.69 -18.56
N GLN A 274 -43.90 26.95 -18.99
CA GLN A 274 -43.99 25.87 -19.99
C GLN A 274 -42.93 24.77 -19.75
N LEU A 275 -42.86 24.25 -18.53
CA LEU A 275 -41.86 23.26 -18.14
C LEU A 275 -42.36 21.83 -18.46
N THR A 276 -41.86 21.23 -19.53
CA THR A 276 -41.97 19.78 -19.73
C THR A 276 -40.88 19.08 -18.92
N VAL A 277 -41.30 18.31 -17.90
CA VAL A 277 -40.42 17.55 -16.99
C VAL A 277 -39.42 16.64 -17.72
N GLY A 278 -39.72 16.25 -18.98
CA GLY A 278 -38.83 15.41 -19.80
C GLY A 278 -37.55 16.08 -20.31
N ASP A 279 -37.45 17.42 -20.30
CA ASP A 279 -36.34 18.15 -20.92
C ASP A 279 -35.19 18.49 -19.95
N ILE A 280 -35.39 18.27 -18.64
CA ILE A 280 -34.34 18.42 -17.62
C ILE A 280 -33.72 17.07 -17.34
N ARG A 281 -32.39 17.02 -17.35
CA ARG A 281 -31.64 15.80 -17.02
C ARG A 281 -30.70 16.08 -15.86
N VAL A 282 -30.71 15.19 -14.86
CA VAL A 282 -29.74 15.19 -13.76
C VAL A 282 -28.72 14.07 -14.02
N GLU A 283 -27.45 14.40 -13.89
CA GLU A 283 -26.35 13.45 -14.08
C GLU A 283 -25.42 13.44 -12.87
N GLY A 284 -24.88 12.26 -12.57
CA GLY A 284 -23.82 12.06 -11.58
C GLY A 284 -22.51 11.65 -12.25
N TRP A 285 -21.40 11.87 -11.55
CA TRP A 285 -20.07 11.46 -12.00
C TRP A 285 -19.66 10.12 -11.39
N PHE A 286 -19.28 9.17 -12.25
CA PHE A 286 -18.87 7.82 -11.84
C PHE A 286 -17.56 7.44 -12.53
N GLY A 287 -16.61 6.91 -11.75
CA GLY A 287 -15.27 6.56 -12.22
C GLY A 287 -14.27 6.42 -11.08
N GLU A 288 -12.99 6.41 -11.42
CA GLU A 288 -11.89 6.19 -10.46
C GLU A 288 -11.57 7.47 -9.67
N SER A 289 -11.61 8.64 -10.33
CA SER A 289 -11.19 9.93 -9.75
C SER A 289 -12.06 11.10 -10.22
N ALA A 290 -11.71 12.32 -9.78
CA ALA A 290 -12.35 13.54 -10.27
C ALA A 290 -12.05 13.81 -11.76
N TRP A 291 -11.03 13.20 -12.35
CA TRP A 291 -10.69 13.35 -13.77
C TRP A 291 -11.02 12.11 -14.59
N GLN A 292 -10.98 10.92 -14.00
CA GLN A 292 -11.27 9.67 -14.70
C GLN A 292 -12.68 9.20 -14.35
N GLY A 293 -13.59 9.31 -15.30
CA GLY A 293 -14.98 8.90 -15.14
C GLY A 293 -15.87 9.40 -16.26
N GLN A 294 -17.16 9.19 -16.07
CA GLN A 294 -18.19 9.57 -17.01
C GLN A 294 -19.40 10.16 -16.29
N TRP A 295 -20.04 11.11 -16.97
CA TRP A 295 -21.35 11.62 -16.61
C TRP A 295 -22.43 10.63 -17.02
N MET A 296 -23.16 10.11 -16.05
CA MET A 296 -24.27 9.18 -16.27
C MET A 296 -25.56 9.77 -15.76
N ARG A 297 -26.66 9.53 -16.48
CA ARG A 297 -28.00 9.94 -16.06
C ARG A 297 -28.35 9.26 -14.74
N LEU A 298 -28.86 10.04 -13.79
CA LEU A 298 -29.43 9.50 -12.57
C LEU A 298 -30.90 9.17 -12.81
N GLU A 299 -31.31 7.98 -12.40
CA GLU A 299 -32.72 7.57 -12.39
C GLU A 299 -33.37 8.03 -11.08
N GLY A 300 -34.64 8.44 -11.15
CA GLY A 300 -35.33 9.02 -10.01
C GLY A 300 -36.64 9.70 -10.39
N SER A 301 -37.32 10.26 -9.38
CA SER A 301 -38.53 11.06 -9.60
C SER A 301 -38.18 12.54 -9.70
N LEU A 302 -38.76 13.23 -10.68
CA LEU A 302 -38.59 14.66 -10.90
C LEU A 302 -39.96 15.34 -10.76
N SER A 303 -40.06 16.36 -9.90
CA SER A 303 -41.25 17.18 -9.71
C SER A 303 -40.91 18.66 -9.75
N VAL A 304 -41.91 19.51 -10.05
CA VAL A 304 -41.76 20.96 -10.06
C VAL A 304 -42.80 21.54 -9.10
N GLU A 305 -42.35 22.27 -8.09
CA GLU A 305 -43.18 22.88 -7.04
C GLU A 305 -42.94 24.39 -7.03
N THR A 306 -43.89 25.17 -7.54
CA THR A 306 -43.77 26.65 -7.68
C THR A 306 -42.55 27.07 -8.51
N ASN A 307 -41.40 27.31 -7.87
CA ASN A 307 -40.13 27.71 -8.48
C ASN A 307 -39.01 26.69 -8.27
N ASP A 308 -39.30 25.57 -7.60
CA ASP A 308 -38.31 24.56 -7.25
C ASP A 308 -38.45 23.34 -8.14
N ILE A 309 -37.35 22.93 -8.75
CA ILE A 309 -37.23 21.65 -9.46
C ILE A 309 -36.61 20.65 -8.50
N ILE A 310 -37.37 19.65 -8.10
CA ILE A 310 -37.01 18.67 -7.08
C ILE A 310 -36.76 17.33 -7.75
N PHE A 311 -35.55 16.79 -7.58
CA PHE A 311 -35.16 15.49 -8.08
C PHE A 311 -34.79 14.56 -6.92
N ARG A 312 -35.42 13.40 -6.85
CA ARG A 312 -35.15 12.34 -5.87
C ARG A 312 -34.57 11.13 -6.59
N PRO A 313 -33.24 10.93 -6.54
CA PRO A 313 -32.62 9.80 -7.20
C PRO A 313 -32.99 8.47 -6.53
N LEU A 314 -32.88 7.38 -7.27
CA LEU A 314 -32.85 6.03 -6.71
C LEU A 314 -31.59 5.82 -5.85
N LEU A 315 -31.66 4.88 -4.92
CA LEU A 315 -30.55 4.50 -4.04
C LEU A 315 -29.35 3.88 -4.77
N ARG A 316 -29.60 3.30 -5.95
CA ARG A 316 -28.59 2.65 -6.77
C ARG A 316 -28.09 3.58 -7.86
N SER A 317 -26.77 3.63 -8.05
CA SER A 317 -26.15 4.28 -9.19
C SER A 317 -26.38 3.48 -10.48
N PRO A 318 -26.17 4.10 -11.65
CA PRO A 318 -26.33 3.42 -12.94
C PRO A 318 -25.44 2.18 -13.14
N ASP A 319 -24.34 2.06 -12.39
CA ASP A 319 -23.44 0.90 -12.39
C ASP A 319 -23.88 -0.22 -11.41
N GLY A 320 -25.01 -0.05 -10.73
CA GLY A 320 -25.56 -1.02 -9.77
C GLY A 320 -25.00 -0.92 -8.35
N THR A 321 -24.05 -0.02 -8.10
CA THR A 321 -23.53 0.23 -6.75
C THR A 321 -24.42 1.19 -5.96
N PHE A 322 -24.07 1.51 -4.71
CA PHE A 322 -24.80 2.52 -3.94
C PHE A 322 -24.52 3.90 -4.52
N LEU A 323 -25.55 4.74 -4.66
CA LEU A 323 -25.41 6.08 -5.23
C LEU A 323 -24.54 6.98 -4.32
N GLN A 324 -23.26 7.04 -4.65
CA GLN A 324 -22.30 7.99 -4.10
C GLN A 324 -21.60 8.70 -5.26
N THR A 325 -21.56 10.02 -5.22
CA THR A 325 -20.87 10.77 -6.27
C THR A 325 -20.23 12.04 -5.73
N GLN A 326 -19.13 12.45 -6.35
CA GLN A 326 -18.42 13.68 -6.05
C GLN A 326 -18.95 14.86 -6.86
N LYS A 327 -19.68 14.62 -7.96
CA LYS A 327 -20.20 15.66 -8.85
C LYS A 327 -21.62 15.34 -9.31
N VAL A 328 -22.47 16.35 -9.29
CA VAL A 328 -23.81 16.29 -9.87
C VAL A 328 -24.05 17.50 -10.76
N ARG A 329 -24.77 17.33 -11.85
CA ARG A 329 -25.15 18.45 -12.72
C ARG A 329 -26.57 18.34 -13.24
N TRP A 330 -27.21 19.49 -13.38
CA TRP A 330 -28.43 19.67 -14.14
C TRP A 330 -28.07 20.12 -15.55
N ILE A 331 -28.66 19.45 -16.53
CA ILE A 331 -28.70 19.88 -17.92
C ILE A 331 -30.09 20.47 -18.16
N LEU A 332 -30.11 21.74 -18.51
CA LEU A 332 -31.30 22.57 -18.63
C LEU A 332 -31.57 22.87 -20.11
N PRO A 333 -32.84 22.88 -20.54
CA PRO A 333 -33.19 23.22 -21.91
C PRO A 333 -32.82 24.68 -22.23
N ALA A 334 -32.48 24.96 -23.49
CA ALA A 334 -32.20 26.31 -23.99
C ALA A 334 -33.49 27.12 -24.23
N VAL A 335 -34.34 27.21 -23.21
CA VAL A 335 -35.61 27.97 -23.23
C VAL A 335 -35.56 29.09 -22.18
N PRO A 336 -36.31 30.19 -22.38
CA PRO A 336 -36.34 31.29 -21.42
C PRO A 336 -36.77 30.85 -20.02
N GLY A 337 -36.04 31.28 -19.00
CA GLY A 337 -36.33 31.02 -17.59
C GLY A 337 -35.25 30.24 -16.83
N PHE A 338 -34.24 29.69 -17.53
CA PHE A 338 -33.14 28.91 -16.93
C PHE A 338 -31.79 29.63 -16.92
N GLU A 339 -31.73 30.86 -17.43
CA GLU A 339 -30.50 31.65 -17.54
C GLU A 339 -30.00 32.12 -16.16
N GLN A 340 -30.89 32.16 -15.17
CA GLN A 340 -30.58 32.57 -13.81
C GLN A 340 -31.12 31.57 -12.79
N ILE A 341 -30.27 31.18 -11.84
CA ILE A 341 -30.60 30.26 -10.75
C ILE A 341 -30.44 31.01 -9.43
N ARG A 342 -31.46 30.91 -8.57
CA ARG A 342 -31.42 31.53 -7.23
C ARG A 342 -30.52 30.74 -6.30
N THR A 343 -30.68 29.43 -6.21
CA THR A 343 -29.82 28.57 -5.40
C THR A 343 -29.94 27.11 -5.83
N LEU A 344 -28.97 26.31 -5.42
CA LEU A 344 -28.98 24.85 -5.50
C LEU A 344 -29.01 24.32 -4.07
N LEU A 345 -29.79 23.26 -3.85
CA LEU A 345 -29.82 22.52 -2.58
C LEU A 345 -29.56 21.04 -2.88
N ALA A 346 -28.89 20.37 -1.96
CA ALA A 346 -28.60 18.94 -2.08
C ALA A 346 -28.70 18.35 -0.68
N PHE A 347 -29.66 17.47 -0.46
CA PHE A 347 -29.88 16.86 0.84
C PHE A 347 -29.27 15.47 0.87
N SER A 348 -28.43 15.22 1.87
CA SER A 348 -27.87 13.89 2.14
C SER A 348 -28.82 13.06 3.00
N ARG A 349 -28.41 11.83 3.32
CA ARG A 349 -29.11 10.97 4.29
C ARG A 349 -28.64 11.20 5.73
N LEU A 350 -27.76 12.17 5.95
CA LEU A 350 -27.19 12.47 7.26
C LEU A 350 -28.11 13.38 8.07
N ARG A 351 -27.77 13.55 9.35
CA ARG A 351 -28.53 14.35 10.31
C ARG A 351 -27.69 15.44 10.94
N TRP A 352 -28.33 16.58 11.15
CA TRP A 352 -27.81 17.62 12.02
C TRP A 352 -27.96 17.21 13.48
N ASP A 353 -26.93 17.51 14.24
CA ASP A 353 -26.98 17.56 15.69
C ASP A 353 -26.32 18.88 16.16
N THR A 354 -26.44 19.17 17.45
CA THR A 354 -25.89 20.40 18.05
C THR A 354 -24.98 20.05 19.21
N ALA A 355 -23.82 20.72 19.27
CA ALA A 355 -22.89 20.59 20.38
C ALA A 355 -22.48 21.98 20.88
N LYS A 356 -22.13 22.05 22.17
CA LYS A 356 -21.40 23.19 22.72
C LYS A 356 -19.95 22.79 22.93
N ILE A 357 -19.05 23.60 22.38
CA ILE A 357 -17.61 23.35 22.35
C ILE A 357 -16.91 24.49 23.08
N LEU A 358 -16.05 24.15 24.03
CA LEU A 358 -15.20 25.10 24.72
C LEU A 358 -13.81 25.13 24.07
N VAL A 359 -13.37 26.29 23.62
CA VAL A 359 -12.04 26.54 23.05
C VAL A 359 -11.25 27.40 24.03
N GLN A 360 -10.10 26.90 24.47
CA GLN A 360 -9.25 27.56 25.44
C GLN A 360 -7.82 27.72 24.90
N GLY A 361 -7.24 28.90 25.09
CA GLY A 361 -5.82 29.15 24.86
C GLY A 361 -4.95 28.63 26.00
N ILE A 362 -3.75 28.17 25.66
CA ILE A 362 -2.75 27.67 26.60
C ILE A 362 -1.65 28.74 26.77
N ASP A 363 -1.27 29.04 28.02
CA ASP A 363 -0.16 29.92 28.38
C ASP A 363 -0.15 31.27 27.61
N SER A 364 1.01 31.80 27.22
CA SER A 364 1.12 33.08 26.49
C SER A 364 0.50 33.04 25.08
N ALA A 365 0.27 31.85 24.51
CA ALA A 365 -0.43 31.70 23.23
C ALA A 365 -1.93 32.02 23.35
N GLY A 366 -2.49 32.00 24.57
CA GLY A 366 -3.82 32.53 24.85
C GLY A 366 -3.97 34.03 24.55
N GLN A 367 -2.88 34.79 24.40
CA GLN A 367 -2.97 36.21 24.02
C GLN A 367 -3.11 36.44 22.51
N LEU A 368 -3.03 35.38 21.69
CA LEU A 368 -3.10 35.50 20.24
C LEU A 368 -4.55 35.64 19.75
N ARG A 369 -4.72 36.45 18.71
CA ARG A 369 -5.94 36.43 17.88
C ARG A 369 -5.79 35.30 16.87
N VAL A 370 -6.75 34.39 16.88
CA VAL A 370 -6.75 33.17 16.05
C VAL A 370 -7.89 33.27 15.05
N GLY A 371 -7.61 32.98 13.77
CA GLY A 371 -8.65 32.88 12.76
C GLY A 371 -9.51 31.65 13.01
N LEU A 372 -10.84 31.80 12.96
CA LEU A 372 -11.78 30.69 13.16
C LEU A 372 -12.83 30.66 12.05
N SER A 373 -12.98 29.51 11.41
CA SER A 373 -14.06 29.19 10.48
C SER A 373 -14.58 27.78 10.71
N ILE A 374 -15.70 27.44 10.06
CA ILE A 374 -16.30 26.11 10.11
C ILE A 374 -16.56 25.61 8.69
N SER A 375 -16.32 24.33 8.46
CA SER A 375 -16.64 23.63 7.21
C SER A 375 -17.53 22.42 7.48
N ASN A 376 -18.41 22.09 6.54
CA ASN A 376 -19.45 21.05 6.70
C ASN A 376 -20.31 21.24 7.97
N GLY A 377 -20.56 22.48 8.37
CA GLY A 377 -21.25 22.82 9.62
C GLY A 377 -21.54 24.31 9.70
N GLU A 378 -22.19 24.74 10.77
CA GLU A 378 -22.47 26.15 11.02
C GLU A 378 -22.40 26.50 12.50
N PHE A 379 -22.05 27.76 12.77
CA PHE A 379 -22.19 28.34 14.10
C PHE A 379 -23.64 28.76 14.30
N LEU A 380 -24.23 28.37 15.43
CA LEU A 380 -25.60 28.75 15.79
C LEU A 380 -25.69 30.21 16.25
N GLU A 381 -24.56 30.82 16.58
CA GLU A 381 -24.41 32.21 17.00
C GLU A 381 -23.34 32.89 16.12
N PRO A 382 -23.42 34.22 15.87
CA PRO A 382 -22.38 34.91 15.10
C PRO A 382 -21.01 34.84 15.78
N VAL A 383 -20.03 34.26 15.09
CA VAL A 383 -18.64 34.19 15.55
C VAL A 383 -17.77 35.10 14.67
N PRO A 384 -16.96 36.00 15.24
CA PRO A 384 -16.05 36.83 14.45
C PRO A 384 -14.98 35.96 13.77
N SER A 385 -14.51 36.38 12.60
CA SER A 385 -13.49 35.67 11.83
C SER A 385 -12.15 35.51 12.58
N GLN A 386 -11.94 36.33 13.61
CA GLN A 386 -10.84 36.19 14.57
C GLN A 386 -11.39 36.22 16.00
N ILE A 387 -10.95 35.28 16.83
CA ILE A 387 -11.28 35.20 18.26
C ILE A 387 -10.02 35.44 19.12
N SER A 388 -10.22 35.99 20.32
CA SER A 388 -9.18 36.10 21.34
C SER A 388 -9.26 34.89 22.26
N LEU A 389 -8.17 34.15 22.42
CA LEU A 389 -8.12 32.99 23.33
C LEU A 389 -7.71 33.36 24.76
N SER A 390 -7.75 34.65 25.10
CA SER A 390 -7.32 35.18 26.40
C SER A 390 -8.24 34.73 27.53
N ASN A 391 -9.48 34.38 27.17
CA ASN A 391 -10.44 33.68 28.00
C ASN A 391 -11.03 32.52 27.18
N PRO A 392 -11.51 31.45 27.82
CA PRO A 392 -12.22 30.37 27.12
C PRO A 392 -13.42 30.90 26.33
N VAL A 393 -13.60 30.39 25.11
CA VAL A 393 -14.69 30.74 24.20
C VAL A 393 -15.61 29.54 24.04
N SER A 394 -16.89 29.70 24.39
CA SER A 394 -17.93 28.70 24.15
C SER A 394 -18.55 28.91 22.76
N LEU A 395 -18.65 27.83 21.99
CA LEU A 395 -19.16 27.82 20.62
C LEU A 395 -20.35 26.86 20.53
N SER A 396 -21.52 27.39 20.20
CA SER A 396 -22.70 26.60 19.83
C SER A 396 -22.59 26.22 18.35
N VAL A 397 -22.39 24.94 18.04
CA VAL A 397 -22.19 24.44 16.66
C VAL A 397 -23.29 23.48 16.25
N ARG A 398 -23.77 23.62 15.01
CA ARG A 398 -24.54 22.59 14.32
C ARG A 398 -23.58 21.78 13.47
N TYR A 399 -23.53 20.47 13.73
CA TYR A 399 -22.56 19.57 13.14
C TYR A 399 -23.26 18.33 12.57
N VAL A 400 -22.64 17.73 11.55
CA VAL A 400 -23.12 16.50 10.94
C VAL A 400 -22.80 15.34 11.89
N ARG A 401 -23.83 14.61 12.32
CA ARG A 401 -23.67 13.45 13.20
C ARG A 401 -22.77 12.41 12.53
N SER A 402 -21.92 11.77 13.33
CA SER A 402 -21.00 10.73 12.83
C SER A 402 -21.75 9.61 12.13
N SER A 403 -21.25 9.19 10.98
CA SER A 403 -21.73 8.06 10.20
C SER A 403 -20.55 7.24 9.68
N SER A 404 -20.84 6.04 9.18
CA SER A 404 -19.86 5.20 8.46
C SER A 404 -19.27 5.94 7.26
N SER A 405 -20.07 6.76 6.58
CA SER A 405 -19.67 7.65 5.49
C SER A 405 -19.06 8.95 6.05
N LYS A 406 -17.75 8.96 6.37
CA LYS A 406 -17.02 10.15 6.87
C LYS A 406 -16.91 11.35 5.89
N ALA A 407 -17.70 11.34 4.81
CA ALA A 407 -17.65 12.31 3.71
C ALA A 407 -17.99 13.76 4.10
N ASP A 408 -18.76 13.93 5.17
CA ASP A 408 -19.41 15.20 5.58
C ASP A 408 -19.00 15.66 6.99
N GLN A 409 -17.89 15.14 7.53
CA GLN A 409 -17.44 15.49 8.87
C GLN A 409 -17.31 17.01 9.04
N THR A 410 -17.90 17.56 10.11
CA THR A 410 -17.80 18.98 10.47
C THR A 410 -16.45 19.28 11.08
N ILE A 411 -15.77 20.30 10.56
CA ILE A 411 -14.41 20.67 10.96
C ILE A 411 -14.37 22.15 11.35
N LEU A 412 -13.88 22.43 12.56
CA LEU A 412 -13.50 23.76 13.01
C LEU A 412 -12.09 24.07 12.51
N GLN A 413 -11.93 25.13 11.73
CA GLN A 413 -10.67 25.50 11.10
C GLN A 413 -10.03 26.66 11.86
N PHE A 414 -8.80 26.44 12.30
CA PHE A 414 -8.01 27.41 13.05
C PHE A 414 -6.85 27.91 12.21
N SER A 415 -6.60 29.22 12.24
CA SER A 415 -5.46 29.85 11.56
C SER A 415 -4.62 30.66 12.54
N PHE A 416 -3.37 30.23 12.70
CA PHE A 416 -2.34 30.86 13.52
C PHE A 416 -1.21 31.42 12.62
N PRO A 417 -0.39 32.34 13.11
CA PRO A 417 0.82 32.76 12.40
C PRO A 417 1.78 31.60 12.08
N ALA A 418 1.80 30.56 12.92
CA ALA A 418 2.65 29.38 12.77
C ALA A 418 2.08 28.31 11.81
N GLY A 419 0.81 28.43 11.38
CA GLY A 419 0.16 27.45 10.53
C GLY A 419 -1.36 27.41 10.71
N ALA A 420 -2.04 26.59 9.90
CA ALA A 420 -3.48 26.41 9.97
C ALA A 420 -3.84 24.93 9.89
N PHE A 421 -4.90 24.54 10.57
CA PHE A 421 -5.38 23.15 10.62
C PHE A 421 -6.86 23.09 11.01
N GLY A 422 -7.49 21.96 10.76
CA GLY A 422 -8.84 21.66 11.20
C GLY A 422 -8.88 20.83 12.49
N VAL A 423 -9.99 20.87 13.21
CA VAL A 423 -10.33 19.93 14.29
C VAL A 423 -11.75 19.43 14.04
N ALA A 424 -11.93 18.13 13.90
CA ALA A 424 -13.26 17.57 13.70
C ALA A 424 -14.09 17.69 14.97
N VAL A 425 -15.34 18.11 14.83
CA VAL A 425 -16.27 18.19 15.97
C VAL A 425 -16.49 16.80 16.57
N THR A 426 -16.58 15.77 15.75
CA THR A 426 -16.71 14.38 16.22
C THR A 426 -15.52 13.94 17.05
N ASP A 427 -14.30 14.37 16.73
CA ASP A 427 -13.11 14.02 17.52
C ASP A 427 -13.16 14.66 18.91
N ILE A 428 -13.69 15.88 19.02
CA ILE A 428 -13.90 16.54 20.33
C ILE A 428 -14.97 15.80 21.15
N LEU A 429 -16.01 15.27 20.49
CA LEU A 429 -17.13 14.61 21.17
C LEU A 429 -16.80 13.17 21.59
N SER A 430 -16.06 12.45 20.76
CA SER A 430 -15.66 11.06 21.00
C SER A 430 -14.45 10.92 21.92
N ASN A 431 -13.69 12.00 22.12
CA ASN A 431 -12.56 12.06 23.05
C ASN A 431 -12.86 12.98 24.24
N GLU A 432 -12.01 12.95 25.27
CA GLU A 432 -12.14 13.89 26.41
C GLU A 432 -11.84 15.33 25.97
N CYS A 433 -10.86 15.51 25.09
CA CYS A 433 -10.47 16.79 24.50
C CYS A 433 -9.60 16.59 23.24
N VAL A 434 -9.31 17.70 22.58
CA VAL A 434 -8.28 17.83 21.55
C VAL A 434 -7.24 18.83 22.07
N TYR A 435 -6.02 18.35 22.34
CA TYR A 435 -4.93 19.10 22.97
C TYR A 435 -3.75 19.28 22.01
N LEU A 436 -3.55 20.50 21.48
CA LEU A 436 -2.44 20.87 20.60
C LEU A 436 -1.51 21.88 21.30
N PRO A 437 -0.56 21.42 22.13
CA PRO A 437 0.34 22.30 22.87
C PRO A 437 1.22 23.17 21.96
N ASP A 438 1.66 22.66 20.80
CA ASP A 438 2.50 23.39 19.83
C ASP A 438 1.82 24.64 19.26
N PHE A 439 0.48 24.67 19.27
CA PHE A 439 -0.34 25.80 18.83
C PHE A 439 -1.02 26.51 20.00
N GLY A 440 -0.74 26.09 21.23
CA GLY A 440 -1.32 26.62 22.44
C GLY A 440 -2.84 26.50 22.50
N LEU A 441 -3.39 25.38 22.02
CA LEU A 441 -4.83 25.17 21.88
C LEU A 441 -5.33 23.94 22.68
N PHE A 442 -6.39 24.13 23.45
CA PHE A 442 -7.13 23.07 24.15
C PHE A 442 -8.61 23.20 23.81
N ILE A 443 -9.23 22.14 23.28
CA ILE A 443 -10.62 22.14 22.85
C ILE A 443 -11.34 20.96 23.50
N THR A 444 -12.52 21.22 24.05
CA THR A 444 -13.31 20.19 24.73
C THR A 444 -14.81 20.51 24.65
N ARG A 445 -15.66 19.67 25.25
CA ARG A 445 -17.11 19.91 25.35
C ARG A 445 -17.42 21.03 26.35
N ASP A 446 -18.60 21.62 26.27
CA ASP A 446 -19.09 22.58 27.28
C ASP A 446 -20.43 22.09 27.89
N PRO A 447 -20.48 21.71 29.17
CA PRO A 447 -19.38 21.80 30.16
C PRO A 447 -18.25 20.80 29.89
N SER A 448 -17.03 21.17 30.28
CA SER A 448 -15.86 20.33 30.04
C SER A 448 -15.88 19.06 30.89
N PRO A 449 -15.65 17.86 30.31
CA PRO A 449 -15.42 16.63 31.06
C PRO A 449 -14.09 16.61 31.82
N VAL A 450 -13.08 17.38 31.39
CA VAL A 450 -11.75 17.47 32.01
C VAL A 450 -11.16 18.86 31.79
N ASN A 451 -10.65 19.52 32.83
CA ASN A 451 -10.00 20.82 32.62
C ASN A 451 -8.54 20.66 32.15
N LEU A 452 -7.94 21.75 31.63
CA LEU A 452 -6.59 21.73 31.07
C LEU A 452 -5.52 21.23 32.07
N ASP A 453 -5.59 21.65 33.33
CA ASP A 453 -4.58 21.29 34.34
C ASP A 453 -4.69 19.82 34.74
N GLU A 454 -5.91 19.29 34.83
CA GLU A 454 -6.17 17.86 35.02
C GLU A 454 -5.66 17.05 33.83
N TYR A 455 -5.98 17.48 32.60
CA TYR A 455 -5.55 16.77 31.40
C TYR A 455 -4.03 16.76 31.26
N ARG A 456 -3.36 17.90 31.52
CA ARG A 456 -1.89 17.99 31.53
C ARG A 456 -1.27 16.95 32.46
N LYS A 457 -1.79 16.81 33.69
CA LYS A 457 -1.33 15.78 34.64
C LYS A 457 -1.61 14.36 34.13
N MET A 458 -2.72 14.12 33.44
CA MET A 458 -3.05 12.80 32.87
C MET A 458 -2.10 12.36 31.75
N VAL A 459 -1.48 13.31 31.04
CA VAL A 459 -0.62 13.01 29.88
C VAL A 459 0.86 13.24 30.12
N GLU A 460 1.25 13.83 31.25
CA GLU A 460 2.64 14.22 31.57
C GLU A 460 3.66 13.08 31.45
N GLU A 461 3.30 11.86 31.88
CA GLU A 461 4.20 10.70 31.83
C GLU A 461 4.09 9.88 30.52
N LYS A 462 3.14 10.23 29.63
CA LYS A 462 2.93 9.48 28.39
C LYS A 462 3.95 9.89 27.33
N LYS A 463 4.46 8.90 26.60
CA LYS A 463 5.44 9.09 25.52
C LYS A 463 4.92 8.56 24.20
N THR A 464 5.41 9.13 23.09
CA THR A 464 5.24 8.53 21.77
C THR A 464 6.11 7.28 21.66
N VAL A 465 5.77 6.39 20.73
CA VAL A 465 6.58 5.21 20.42
C VAL A 465 7.99 5.63 19.99
N LEU A 466 8.12 6.65 19.16
CA LEU A 466 9.43 7.14 18.71
C LEU A 466 10.31 7.63 19.88
N GLN A 467 9.73 8.33 20.86
CA GLN A 467 10.43 8.70 22.09
C GLN A 467 10.86 7.46 22.89
N ALA A 468 9.97 6.47 23.06
CA ALA A 468 10.30 5.22 23.75
C ALA A 468 11.42 4.44 23.04
N VAL A 469 11.45 4.42 21.71
CA VAL A 469 12.53 3.78 20.92
C VAL A 469 13.89 4.38 21.22
N LYS A 470 13.98 5.71 21.41
CA LYS A 470 15.24 6.38 21.74
C LYS A 470 15.80 5.94 23.10
N GLU A 471 14.94 5.48 24.00
CA GLU A 471 15.30 4.98 25.33
C GLU A 471 15.66 3.48 25.33
N MET A 472 15.15 2.72 24.36
CA MET A 472 15.45 1.29 24.22
C MET A 472 16.90 1.03 23.78
N PRO A 473 17.45 -0.17 24.05
CA PRO A 473 18.68 -0.62 23.40
C PRO A 473 18.58 -0.59 21.86
N ASP A 474 19.73 -0.60 21.18
CA ASP A 474 19.73 -0.80 19.73
C ASP A 474 19.02 -2.11 19.39
N GLN A 475 18.20 -2.12 18.35
CA GLN A 475 17.70 -3.38 17.78
C GLN A 475 18.88 -4.16 17.20
N THR A 476 18.83 -5.49 17.30
CA THR A 476 19.82 -6.39 16.70
C THR A 476 19.18 -7.22 15.60
N LEU A 477 19.97 -7.66 14.63
CA LEU A 477 19.45 -8.54 13.57
C LEU A 477 18.92 -9.85 14.14
N VAL A 478 19.62 -10.43 15.13
CA VAL A 478 19.20 -11.65 15.82
C VAL A 478 17.82 -11.48 16.47
N GLN A 479 17.58 -10.36 17.15
CA GLN A 479 16.31 -10.08 17.78
C GLN A 479 15.19 -9.83 16.74
N ALA A 480 15.47 -9.07 15.68
CA ALA A 480 14.52 -8.85 14.61
C ALA A 480 14.12 -10.17 13.92
N MET A 481 15.10 -11.03 13.58
CA MET A 481 14.82 -12.36 13.03
C MET A 481 14.04 -13.26 14.00
N ALA A 482 14.21 -13.10 15.31
CA ALA A 482 13.48 -13.91 16.29
C ALA A 482 12.04 -13.43 16.56
N ARG A 483 11.74 -12.14 16.36
CA ARG A 483 10.48 -11.52 16.81
C ARG A 483 9.61 -10.99 15.67
N THR A 484 10.23 -10.58 14.58
CA THR A 484 9.59 -9.94 13.42
C THR A 484 9.40 -10.91 12.27
N HIS A 485 10.36 -11.80 12.01
CA HIS A 485 10.31 -12.74 10.90
C HIS A 485 9.17 -13.77 11.04
N ASN A 486 8.48 -14.05 9.94
CA ASN A 486 7.47 -15.10 9.83
C ASN A 486 8.06 -16.28 9.03
N PRO A 487 8.04 -17.51 9.55
CA PRO A 487 8.54 -18.69 8.84
C PRO A 487 7.97 -18.90 7.42
N ALA A 488 6.79 -18.36 7.10
CA ALA A 488 6.23 -18.39 5.75
C ALA A 488 7.15 -17.73 4.70
N GLN A 489 7.96 -16.74 5.08
CA GLN A 489 8.91 -16.07 4.17
C GLN A 489 10.11 -16.95 3.78
N ASN A 490 10.37 -18.06 4.50
CA ASN A 490 11.42 -19.01 4.14
C ASN A 490 11.16 -19.72 2.80
N GLU A 491 9.91 -19.71 2.36
CA GLU A 491 9.50 -20.39 1.13
C GLU A 491 9.73 -19.53 -0.11
N GLY A 492 9.64 -20.13 -1.30
CA GLY A 492 9.76 -19.41 -2.59
C GLY A 492 10.83 -19.99 -3.52
N PRO A 493 10.74 -19.71 -4.82
CA PRO A 493 11.73 -20.14 -5.80
C PRO A 493 12.95 -19.19 -5.83
N VAL A 494 14.02 -19.60 -6.52
CA VAL A 494 15.20 -18.76 -6.75
C VAL A 494 15.61 -18.81 -8.23
N MET A 495 15.82 -17.64 -8.83
CA MET A 495 16.31 -17.53 -10.21
C MET A 495 17.83 -17.65 -10.27
N LEU A 496 18.35 -18.33 -11.28
CA LEU A 496 19.77 -18.49 -11.57
C LEU A 496 20.05 -18.06 -13.01
N SER A 497 21.19 -17.41 -13.21
CA SER A 497 21.68 -16.92 -14.50
C SER A 497 23.10 -16.38 -14.32
N LEU A 498 23.82 -16.10 -15.41
CA LEU A 498 24.98 -15.20 -15.33
C LEU A 498 24.50 -13.74 -15.25
N ALA A 499 25.39 -12.83 -14.83
CA ALA A 499 25.07 -11.40 -14.69
C ALA A 499 24.45 -10.81 -15.96
N CYS A 500 23.25 -10.25 -15.82
CA CYS A 500 22.43 -9.62 -16.86
C CYS A 500 22.08 -10.52 -18.07
N ASP A 501 22.35 -11.82 -18.06
CA ASP A 501 22.04 -12.71 -19.18
C ASP A 501 20.51 -12.78 -19.41
N ASN A 502 20.05 -13.07 -20.62
CA ASN A 502 18.62 -13.25 -20.91
C ASN A 502 18.16 -14.69 -20.70
N THR A 503 19.08 -15.66 -20.64
CA THR A 503 18.77 -17.05 -20.33
C THR A 503 18.62 -17.24 -18.81
N LYS A 504 17.41 -17.57 -18.39
CA LYS A 504 17.03 -17.72 -16.97
C LYS A 504 16.62 -19.15 -16.64
N TYR A 505 16.99 -19.56 -15.43
CA TYR A 505 16.62 -20.82 -14.80
C TYR A 505 15.99 -20.51 -13.46
N VAL A 506 14.99 -21.27 -13.02
CA VAL A 506 14.34 -21.05 -11.72
C VAL A 506 14.25 -22.38 -10.98
N VAL A 507 14.75 -22.41 -9.75
CA VAL A 507 14.70 -23.58 -8.87
C VAL A 507 13.62 -23.37 -7.84
N GLU A 508 12.56 -24.18 -7.90
CA GLU A 508 11.52 -24.23 -6.88
C GLU A 508 12.04 -24.89 -5.60
N ARG A 509 11.35 -24.64 -4.48
CA ARG A 509 11.72 -25.22 -3.18
C ARG A 509 11.65 -26.74 -3.17
N ASP A 510 10.83 -27.34 -4.02
CA ASP A 510 10.70 -28.79 -4.13
C ASP A 510 11.81 -29.44 -4.98
N GLY A 511 12.73 -28.66 -5.55
CA GLY A 511 13.79 -29.10 -6.46
C GLY A 511 13.41 -29.07 -7.94
N THR A 512 12.17 -28.71 -8.28
CA THR A 512 11.76 -28.53 -9.67
C THR A 512 12.56 -27.40 -10.30
N LEU A 513 13.26 -27.70 -11.40
CA LEU A 513 13.96 -26.71 -12.22
C LEU A 513 13.09 -26.30 -13.40
N ARG A 514 12.84 -25.01 -13.56
CA ARG A 514 12.15 -24.40 -14.71
C ARG A 514 13.11 -23.64 -15.61
N PHE A 515 12.92 -23.74 -16.91
CA PHE A 515 13.77 -23.09 -17.91
C PHE A 515 13.08 -22.95 -19.27
N ARG A 516 13.66 -22.18 -20.18
CA ARG A 516 13.19 -22.07 -21.56
C ARG A 516 13.81 -23.17 -22.42
N ALA A 517 12.98 -23.97 -23.09
CA ALA A 517 13.43 -25.00 -24.04
C ALA A 517 13.29 -24.59 -25.52
N THR A 518 12.68 -23.44 -25.81
CA THR A 518 12.45 -22.92 -27.18
C THR A 518 12.89 -21.46 -27.30
N ARG A 519 13.21 -21.02 -28.52
CA ARG A 519 13.55 -19.62 -28.81
C ARG A 519 12.33 -18.70 -28.82
N ASN A 520 11.18 -19.22 -29.26
CA ASN A 520 9.91 -18.50 -29.29
C ASN A 520 9.15 -18.75 -27.99
N ALA A 521 9.30 -17.85 -27.01
CA ALA A 521 8.51 -17.85 -25.79
C ALA A 521 7.46 -16.73 -25.83
N ALA A 522 6.34 -16.94 -25.14
CA ALA A 522 5.36 -15.89 -24.86
C ALA A 522 5.99 -14.76 -24.01
N ALA A 523 5.27 -13.64 -23.88
CA ALA A 523 5.70 -12.53 -23.04
C ALA A 523 5.99 -12.97 -21.59
N ASP A 524 5.14 -13.84 -21.03
CA ASP A 524 5.45 -14.60 -19.81
C ASP A 524 6.03 -15.98 -20.17
N TRP A 525 7.35 -16.10 -20.02
CA TRP A 525 8.05 -17.34 -20.30
C TRP A 525 7.88 -18.40 -19.21
N PHE A 526 7.50 -17.98 -18.00
CA PHE A 526 7.42 -18.87 -16.85
C PHE A 526 6.18 -19.76 -16.94
N GLU A 527 5.07 -19.20 -17.42
CA GLU A 527 3.83 -19.93 -17.70
C GLU A 527 4.02 -21.12 -18.64
N SER A 528 4.87 -20.97 -19.66
CA SER A 528 5.12 -21.99 -20.69
C SER A 528 6.46 -22.72 -20.52
N ALA A 529 7.11 -22.56 -19.36
CA ALA A 529 8.44 -23.09 -19.11
C ALA A 529 8.50 -24.62 -19.24
N ALA A 530 9.65 -25.11 -19.71
CA ALA A 530 10.05 -26.49 -19.53
C ALA A 530 10.36 -26.73 -18.05
N LYS A 531 10.22 -27.98 -17.60
CA LYS A 531 10.51 -28.35 -16.21
C LYS A 531 11.25 -29.68 -16.11
N ILE A 532 12.12 -29.79 -15.10
CA ILE A 532 12.69 -31.04 -14.60
C ILE A 532 12.28 -31.16 -13.15
N ARG A 533 11.38 -32.10 -12.84
CA ARG A 533 10.92 -32.37 -11.48
C ARG A 533 11.57 -33.63 -10.92
N PRO A 534 12.41 -33.52 -9.88
CA PRO A 534 12.96 -34.70 -9.20
C PRO A 534 11.93 -35.33 -8.26
N ARG A 535 11.90 -36.67 -8.22
CA ARG A 535 11.17 -37.44 -7.21
C ARG A 535 12.11 -38.43 -6.55
N PHE A 536 12.23 -38.36 -5.23
CA PHE A 536 13.08 -39.23 -4.42
C PHE A 536 12.18 -39.98 -3.43
N GLN A 537 12.17 -41.31 -3.53
CA GLN A 537 11.31 -42.23 -2.75
C GLN A 537 9.80 -42.04 -2.99
N ILE A 538 8.97 -43.03 -2.60
CA ILE A 538 7.55 -43.14 -3.00
C ILE A 538 6.55 -42.78 -1.86
N GLU A 539 6.96 -42.74 -0.58
CA GLU A 539 6.05 -42.50 0.56
C GLU A 539 6.57 -41.38 1.52
N GLN A 540 5.70 -40.49 2.02
CA GLN A 540 6.03 -39.37 2.93
C GLN A 540 6.33 -39.82 4.39
N PRO A 541 6.97 -39.00 5.27
CA PRO A 541 7.41 -37.61 5.13
C PRO A 541 8.92 -37.45 5.01
N VAL A 542 9.32 -36.55 4.11
CA VAL A 542 10.70 -36.28 3.72
C VAL A 542 11.14 -34.94 4.32
N HIS A 543 12.23 -34.92 5.08
CA HIS A 543 12.81 -33.66 5.55
C HIS A 543 13.51 -32.95 4.39
N ARG A 544 13.27 -31.65 4.22
CA ARG A 544 13.91 -30.85 3.16
C ARG A 544 14.57 -29.62 3.75
N SER A 545 15.76 -29.31 3.26
CA SER A 545 16.47 -28.07 3.56
C SER A 545 17.11 -27.51 2.29
N ARG A 546 17.32 -26.20 2.27
CA ARG A 546 17.96 -25.49 1.15
C ARG A 546 18.84 -24.36 1.70
N ARG A 547 20.00 -24.18 1.06
CA ARG A 547 20.93 -23.07 1.34
C ARG A 547 21.72 -22.72 0.09
N LEU A 548 22.30 -21.53 0.07
CA LEU A 548 23.29 -21.15 -0.94
C LEU A 548 24.68 -21.66 -0.58
N GLU A 549 25.43 -22.14 -1.57
CA GLU A 549 26.84 -22.49 -1.39
C GLU A 549 27.65 -21.25 -1.00
N GLY A 550 28.55 -21.39 -0.02
CA GLY A 550 29.32 -20.27 0.51
C GLY A 550 28.45 -19.17 1.15
N GLY A 551 27.16 -19.43 1.42
CA GLY A 551 26.21 -18.49 2.05
C GLY A 551 25.52 -17.54 1.07
N TRP A 552 26.17 -17.16 -0.03
CA TRP A 552 25.67 -16.12 -0.95
C TRP A 552 25.84 -16.42 -2.44
N LEU A 553 26.62 -17.43 -2.82
CA LEU A 553 26.79 -17.75 -4.24
C LEU A 553 25.45 -18.22 -4.82
N PRO A 554 25.12 -17.90 -6.07
CA PRO A 554 23.87 -18.35 -6.71
C PRO A 554 23.98 -19.83 -7.11
N ILE A 555 24.20 -20.67 -6.10
CA ILE A 555 24.39 -22.11 -6.15
C ILE A 555 23.51 -22.70 -5.05
N PRO A 556 22.18 -22.79 -5.22
CA PRO A 556 21.32 -23.46 -4.25
C PRO A 556 21.68 -24.95 -4.16
N VAL A 557 21.82 -25.40 -2.91
CA VAL A 557 22.00 -26.81 -2.53
C VAL A 557 20.78 -27.23 -1.73
N LEU A 558 19.94 -28.06 -2.35
CA LEU A 558 18.77 -28.66 -1.73
C LEU A 558 19.16 -30.03 -1.19
N THR A 559 18.75 -30.34 0.03
CA THR A 559 18.93 -31.65 0.66
C THR A 559 17.57 -32.20 1.02
N THR A 560 17.29 -33.42 0.57
CA THR A 560 16.03 -34.14 0.74
C THR A 560 16.35 -35.46 1.44
N GLU A 561 15.81 -35.67 2.64
CA GLU A 561 16.15 -36.79 3.53
C GLU A 561 14.92 -37.66 3.79
N ASP A 562 15.05 -38.96 3.52
CA ASP A 562 14.10 -40.00 3.91
C ASP A 562 14.83 -41.01 4.78
N LYS A 563 14.60 -40.94 6.09
CA LYS A 563 15.39 -41.64 7.12
C LYS A 563 16.88 -41.31 6.94
N ASP A 564 17.71 -42.31 6.73
CA ASP A 564 19.17 -42.20 6.51
C ASP A 564 19.52 -42.27 5.00
N LEU A 565 18.58 -41.94 4.12
CA LEU A 565 18.80 -41.80 2.68
C LEU A 565 18.72 -40.32 2.32
N VAL A 566 19.74 -39.83 1.64
CA VAL A 566 19.89 -38.40 1.38
C VAL A 566 20.01 -38.17 -0.12
N CYS A 567 19.18 -37.29 -0.67
CA CYS A 567 19.32 -36.76 -2.02
C CYS A 567 19.73 -35.29 -1.94
N LYS A 568 20.91 -34.96 -2.48
CA LYS A 568 21.38 -33.58 -2.64
C LYS A 568 21.26 -33.16 -4.08
N GLN A 569 20.64 -32.01 -4.32
CA GLN A 569 20.57 -31.35 -5.62
C GLN A 569 21.31 -30.01 -5.53
N ARG A 570 22.40 -29.87 -6.27
CA ARG A 570 23.13 -28.61 -6.43
C ARG A 570 22.85 -28.05 -7.82
N VAL A 571 22.41 -26.79 -7.90
CA VAL A 571 22.09 -26.14 -9.17
C VAL A 571 22.90 -24.86 -9.32
N PHE A 572 23.50 -24.63 -10.49
CA PHE A 572 24.23 -23.38 -10.78
C PHE A 572 24.34 -23.12 -12.28
N VAL A 573 24.68 -21.88 -12.65
CA VAL A 573 24.98 -21.51 -14.04
C VAL A 573 26.46 -21.13 -14.14
N ALA A 574 27.22 -21.89 -14.92
CA ALA A 574 28.65 -21.72 -15.08
C ALA A 574 28.98 -21.06 -16.43
N PRO A 575 29.95 -20.13 -16.49
CA PRO A 575 30.46 -19.65 -17.76
C PRO A 575 31.26 -20.77 -18.47
N ILE A 576 31.10 -20.88 -19.79
CA ILE A 576 31.76 -21.91 -20.62
C ILE A 576 32.61 -21.34 -21.75
N ASP A 577 32.72 -20.02 -21.82
CA ASP A 577 33.60 -19.32 -22.73
C ASP A 577 34.86 -18.81 -22.03
N ASP A 578 35.91 -18.50 -22.80
CA ASP A 578 37.12 -17.87 -22.26
C ASP A 578 36.77 -16.48 -21.68
N SER A 579 37.29 -16.20 -20.49
CA SER A 579 37.17 -14.89 -19.86
C SER A 579 37.95 -13.81 -20.62
N GLY A 580 39.00 -14.20 -21.35
CA GLY A 580 40.00 -13.26 -21.87
C GLY A 580 40.52 -12.35 -20.75
N ASP A 581 40.76 -11.08 -21.07
CA ASP A 581 41.21 -10.05 -20.12
C ASP A 581 40.06 -9.44 -19.28
N HIS A 582 38.81 -9.86 -19.50
CA HIS A 582 37.61 -9.27 -18.87
C HIS A 582 36.69 -10.35 -18.27
N PRO A 583 37.09 -10.99 -17.15
CA PRO A 583 36.32 -12.08 -16.54
C PRO A 583 34.90 -11.69 -16.09
N ALA A 584 34.68 -10.40 -15.81
CA ALA A 584 33.43 -9.81 -15.37
C ALA A 584 32.54 -9.24 -16.51
N ARG A 585 32.87 -9.50 -17.78
CA ARG A 585 32.09 -8.96 -18.91
C ARG A 585 30.66 -9.53 -18.94
N ILE A 586 29.69 -8.69 -19.31
CA ILE A 586 28.31 -9.11 -19.61
C ILE A 586 28.28 -9.89 -20.93
N GLY A 587 27.34 -10.83 -21.07
CA GLY A 587 27.14 -11.60 -22.30
C GLY A 587 28.10 -12.79 -22.47
N ARG A 588 28.65 -13.32 -21.37
CA ARG A 588 29.35 -14.62 -21.39
C ARG A 588 28.37 -15.75 -21.66
N ARG A 589 28.84 -16.80 -22.34
CA ARG A 589 28.02 -18.00 -22.58
C ARG A 589 27.93 -18.84 -21.31
N GLY A 590 26.71 -19.18 -20.91
CA GLY A 590 26.44 -19.96 -19.70
C GLY A 590 25.94 -21.37 -19.99
N ILE A 591 26.18 -22.29 -19.05
CA ILE A 591 25.53 -23.60 -18.98
C ILE A 591 24.91 -23.80 -17.60
N CYS A 592 23.66 -24.25 -17.53
CA CYS A 592 23.05 -24.66 -16.27
C CYS A 592 23.44 -26.09 -15.94
N VAL A 593 23.89 -26.30 -14.71
CA VAL A 593 24.35 -27.58 -14.18
C VAL A 593 23.44 -27.97 -13.01
N VAL A 594 22.90 -29.18 -13.05
CA VAL A 594 22.11 -29.79 -11.97
C VAL A 594 22.83 -31.06 -11.52
N HIS A 595 23.55 -31.01 -10.41
CA HIS A 595 24.27 -32.15 -9.87
C HIS A 595 23.43 -32.84 -8.78
N PHE A 596 23.16 -34.12 -8.97
CA PHE A 596 22.47 -34.97 -7.98
C PHE A 596 23.46 -35.93 -7.32
N THR A 597 23.41 -35.99 -5.98
CA THR A 597 24.11 -36.99 -5.17
C THR A 597 23.08 -37.73 -4.31
N LEU A 598 22.96 -39.03 -4.54
CA LEU A 598 22.13 -39.95 -3.76
C LEU A 598 23.04 -40.70 -2.80
N SER A 599 22.79 -40.61 -1.50
CA SER A 599 23.63 -41.17 -0.45
C SER A 599 22.84 -42.13 0.42
N ASN A 600 23.45 -43.26 0.75
CA ASN A 600 22.99 -44.14 1.82
C ASN A 600 23.91 -43.95 3.03
N THR A 601 23.42 -43.27 4.07
CA THR A 601 24.19 -43.05 5.31
C THR A 601 23.94 -44.12 6.37
N GLN A 602 23.21 -45.19 6.01
CA GLN A 602 22.98 -46.34 6.89
C GLN A 602 24.21 -47.24 6.95
N THR A 603 24.23 -48.08 7.99
CA THR A 603 25.21 -49.15 8.14
C THR A 603 24.94 -50.36 7.24
N ASN A 604 23.74 -50.45 6.64
CA ASN A 604 23.33 -51.54 5.73
C ASN A 604 23.02 -51.00 4.32
N PRO A 605 23.12 -51.84 3.27
CA PRO A 605 22.61 -51.50 1.94
C PRO A 605 21.12 -51.14 1.98
N ALA A 606 20.69 -50.22 1.12
CA ALA A 606 19.32 -49.73 1.09
C ALA A 606 18.82 -49.51 -0.34
N ALA A 607 17.53 -49.75 -0.55
CA ALA A 607 16.89 -49.52 -1.83
C ALA A 607 16.73 -48.01 -2.11
N ILE A 608 17.12 -47.59 -3.30
CA ILE A 608 16.93 -46.23 -3.81
C ILE A 608 15.94 -46.26 -4.96
N SER A 609 14.95 -45.36 -4.91
CA SER A 609 14.08 -45.04 -6.03
C SER A 609 14.16 -43.55 -6.31
N PHE A 610 14.61 -43.19 -7.51
CA PHE A 610 14.70 -41.81 -7.95
C PHE A 610 14.21 -41.67 -9.39
N SER A 611 13.51 -40.58 -9.70
CA SER A 611 13.10 -40.26 -11.06
C SER A 611 13.16 -38.77 -11.38
N LEU A 612 13.37 -38.45 -12.65
CA LEU A 612 13.18 -37.12 -13.22
C LEU A 612 12.02 -37.13 -14.20
N ASP A 613 10.99 -36.36 -13.89
CA ASP A 613 9.91 -36.01 -14.81
C ASP A 613 10.33 -34.77 -15.59
N ILE A 614 10.52 -34.92 -16.91
CA ILE A 614 11.09 -33.89 -17.77
C ILE A 614 10.08 -33.51 -18.85
N GLN A 615 9.67 -32.25 -18.86
CA GLN A 615 8.70 -31.71 -19.80
C GLN A 615 9.29 -30.53 -20.56
N THR A 616 9.06 -30.46 -21.88
CA THR A 616 9.48 -29.34 -22.74
C THR A 616 8.50 -28.17 -22.68
N ASN A 617 7.26 -28.42 -22.25
CA ASN A 617 6.24 -27.42 -22.03
C ASN A 617 5.25 -27.95 -20.97
N GLU A 618 5.20 -27.31 -19.81
CA GLU A 618 4.34 -27.76 -18.71
C GLU A 618 2.85 -27.59 -19.04
N GLN A 619 2.43 -26.45 -19.58
CA GLN A 619 1.02 -26.20 -19.91
C GLN A 619 0.43 -27.26 -20.84
N LYS A 620 1.22 -27.77 -21.78
CA LYS A 620 0.82 -28.82 -22.71
C LYS A 620 1.06 -30.23 -22.19
N ASN A 621 1.62 -30.38 -20.98
CA ASN A 621 2.11 -31.65 -20.44
C ASN A 621 2.96 -32.43 -21.46
N GLN A 622 3.82 -31.71 -22.21
CA GLN A 622 4.60 -32.30 -23.30
C GLN A 622 5.90 -32.88 -22.74
N PRO A 623 6.10 -34.21 -22.74
CA PRO A 623 7.33 -34.82 -22.23
C PRO A 623 8.52 -34.59 -23.17
N ALA A 624 9.72 -34.47 -22.59
CA ALA A 624 10.95 -34.43 -23.37
C ALA A 624 11.31 -35.80 -23.94
N LYS A 625 11.89 -35.84 -25.15
CA LYS A 625 12.40 -37.09 -25.72
C LYS A 625 13.81 -37.37 -25.19
N LEU A 626 13.97 -38.49 -24.49
CA LEU A 626 15.25 -38.99 -23.99
C LEU A 626 15.90 -39.92 -25.02
N ILE A 627 17.10 -39.57 -25.49
CA ILE A 627 17.85 -40.36 -26.48
C ILE A 627 19.11 -40.93 -25.82
N PRO A 628 19.26 -42.26 -25.67
CA PRO A 628 20.46 -42.87 -25.10
C PRO A 628 21.72 -42.54 -25.90
N VAL A 629 22.80 -42.23 -25.20
CA VAL A 629 24.16 -42.01 -25.73
C VAL A 629 25.19 -42.66 -24.81
N GLN A 630 26.45 -42.79 -25.25
CA GLN A 630 27.48 -43.49 -24.47
C GLN A 630 27.69 -42.91 -23.05
N SER A 631 27.52 -41.59 -22.89
CA SER A 631 27.69 -40.87 -21.62
C SER A 631 26.39 -40.69 -20.80
N GLY A 632 25.25 -41.17 -21.29
CA GLY A 632 23.95 -41.03 -20.62
C GLY A 632 22.77 -40.79 -21.58
N PHE A 633 22.03 -39.68 -21.44
CA PHE A 633 20.82 -39.40 -22.23
C PHE A 633 20.76 -37.96 -22.74
N HIS A 634 20.61 -37.75 -24.04
CA HIS A 634 20.30 -36.43 -24.61
C HIS A 634 18.82 -36.08 -24.39
N LEU A 635 18.58 -34.84 -23.96
CA LEU A 635 17.28 -34.21 -23.88
C LEU A 635 16.97 -33.51 -25.21
N ARG A 636 15.97 -34.00 -25.95
CA ARG A 636 15.57 -33.43 -27.23
C ARG A 636 14.16 -32.86 -27.16
N GLY A 637 14.03 -31.60 -27.58
CA GLY A 637 12.76 -30.92 -27.82
C GLY A 637 12.54 -30.69 -29.31
N ASP A 638 11.53 -29.87 -29.63
CA ASP A 638 11.13 -29.59 -31.02
C ASP A 638 12.24 -28.87 -31.82
N GLU A 639 13.02 -28.01 -31.16
CA GLU A 639 14.11 -27.24 -31.76
C GLU A 639 15.50 -27.94 -31.72
N GLY A 640 15.55 -29.19 -31.23
CA GLY A 640 16.79 -29.99 -31.18
C GLY A 640 17.19 -30.42 -29.78
N VAL A 641 18.47 -30.79 -29.63
CA VAL A 641 19.05 -31.20 -28.34
C VAL A 641 19.37 -29.94 -27.53
N TYR A 642 18.89 -29.87 -26.29
CA TYR A 642 19.09 -28.72 -25.40
C TYR A 642 19.71 -29.12 -24.05
N GLY A 643 19.94 -30.41 -23.82
CA GLY A 643 20.53 -30.90 -22.58
C GLY A 643 21.06 -32.32 -22.63
N LEU A 644 21.82 -32.69 -21.61
CA LEU A 644 22.41 -34.01 -21.41
C LEU A 644 22.27 -34.42 -19.94
N ILE A 645 21.74 -35.62 -19.70
CA ILE A 645 21.90 -36.32 -18.42
C ILE A 645 23.18 -37.15 -18.52
N ALA A 646 24.24 -36.73 -17.85
CA ALA A 646 25.54 -37.40 -17.82
C ALA A 646 25.67 -38.29 -16.58
N MET A 647 25.99 -39.57 -16.79
CA MET A 647 26.20 -40.51 -15.68
C MET A 647 27.64 -40.37 -15.16
N ALA A 648 27.82 -40.27 -13.83
CA ALA A 648 29.15 -40.23 -13.22
C ALA A 648 29.51 -41.56 -12.55
N SER A 649 28.91 -41.85 -11.38
CA SER A 649 29.10 -43.11 -10.65
C SER A 649 27.77 -43.56 -10.08
N LEU A 650 27.22 -44.69 -10.52
CA LEU A 650 25.87 -45.11 -10.10
C LEU A 650 25.85 -46.01 -8.87
N GLY A 651 27.00 -46.41 -8.31
CA GLY A 651 27.06 -47.12 -7.02
C GLY A 651 26.28 -48.43 -6.92
N GLY A 652 25.91 -49.05 -8.05
CA GLY A 652 25.05 -50.25 -8.11
C GLY A 652 23.62 -49.99 -8.60
N LEU A 653 23.19 -48.73 -8.72
CA LEU A 653 21.90 -48.34 -9.28
C LEU A 653 21.87 -48.54 -10.80
N LYS A 654 20.69 -48.88 -11.32
CA LYS A 654 20.42 -49.03 -12.75
C LYS A 654 19.66 -47.82 -13.28
N SER A 655 20.15 -47.24 -14.37
CA SER A 655 19.47 -46.16 -15.09
C SER A 655 18.55 -46.70 -16.18
N GLY A 656 17.39 -46.08 -16.37
CA GLY A 656 16.46 -46.43 -17.44
C GLY A 656 15.45 -45.33 -17.75
N ILE A 657 14.58 -45.61 -18.71
CA ILE A 657 13.42 -44.78 -19.03
C ILE A 657 12.18 -45.63 -18.75
N SER A 658 11.27 -45.12 -17.92
CA SER A 658 9.98 -45.76 -17.65
C SER A 658 8.90 -44.69 -17.64
N GLU A 659 7.77 -44.97 -18.30
CA GLU A 659 6.64 -44.02 -18.42
C GLU A 659 7.05 -42.62 -18.91
N GLY A 660 8.07 -42.55 -19.77
CA GLY A 660 8.61 -41.28 -20.29
C GLY A 660 9.50 -40.49 -19.33
N CYS A 661 9.75 -40.99 -18.11
CA CYS A 661 10.63 -40.38 -17.12
C CYS A 661 11.99 -41.07 -17.06
N PHE A 662 13.04 -40.32 -16.74
CA PHE A 662 14.33 -40.92 -16.39
C PHE A 662 14.25 -41.52 -14.98
N GLN A 663 14.77 -42.74 -14.78
CA GLN A 663 14.72 -43.44 -13.50
C GLN A 663 16.07 -44.02 -13.10
N LEU A 664 16.34 -44.01 -11.78
CA LEU A 664 17.40 -44.73 -11.11
C LEU A 664 16.79 -45.62 -10.03
N THR A 665 16.99 -46.93 -10.14
CA THR A 665 16.49 -47.91 -9.16
C THR A 665 17.56 -48.96 -8.84
N GLY A 666 17.55 -49.47 -7.61
CA GLY A 666 18.48 -50.50 -7.16
C GLY A 666 18.82 -50.36 -5.68
N GLU A 667 19.85 -51.09 -5.24
CA GLU A 667 20.40 -50.96 -3.90
C GLU A 667 21.72 -50.19 -3.93
N LEU A 668 21.88 -49.27 -2.98
CA LEU A 668 23.11 -48.54 -2.75
C LEU A 668 23.78 -49.10 -1.49
N ALA A 669 25.08 -49.42 -1.57
CA ALA A 669 25.82 -49.99 -0.45
C ALA A 669 25.86 -49.03 0.76
N SER A 670 26.13 -49.55 1.95
CA SER A 670 26.25 -48.73 3.16
C SER A 670 27.35 -47.69 3.03
N ASN A 671 27.09 -46.48 3.51
CA ASN A 671 28.00 -45.32 3.44
C ASN A 671 28.54 -45.03 2.02
N SER A 672 27.72 -45.25 0.99
CA SER A 672 28.10 -45.03 -0.41
C SER A 672 27.19 -44.03 -1.12
N ASN A 673 27.67 -43.52 -2.27
CA ASN A 673 26.99 -42.50 -3.06
C ASN A 673 26.80 -42.95 -4.51
N ALA A 674 25.72 -42.48 -5.12
CA ALA A 674 25.50 -42.45 -6.56
C ALA A 674 25.36 -41.00 -7.04
N GLU A 675 25.96 -40.68 -8.18
CA GLU A 675 26.07 -39.33 -8.72
C GLU A 675 25.77 -39.31 -10.22
N PHE A 676 25.01 -38.30 -10.65
CA PHE A 676 24.80 -37.96 -12.05
C PHE A 676 24.50 -36.47 -12.18
N VAL A 677 24.66 -35.93 -13.40
CA VAL A 677 24.55 -34.49 -13.66
C VAL A 677 23.62 -34.24 -14.84
N VAL A 678 22.79 -33.19 -14.78
CA VAL A 678 22.05 -32.67 -15.92
C VAL A 678 22.68 -31.35 -16.36
N PHE A 679 23.07 -31.28 -17.63
CA PHE A 679 23.56 -30.08 -18.29
C PHE A 679 22.47 -29.52 -19.20
N LEU A 680 22.20 -28.21 -19.12
CA LEU A 680 21.24 -27.51 -19.98
C LEU A 680 21.89 -26.28 -20.60
N THR A 681 21.71 -26.10 -21.90
CA THR A 681 22.16 -24.91 -22.64
C THR A 681 20.98 -24.05 -23.06
N SER A 682 21.26 -22.83 -23.52
CA SER A 682 20.23 -22.01 -24.15
C SER A 682 19.69 -22.70 -25.42
N PRO A 683 18.40 -22.49 -25.78
CA PRO A 683 17.81 -23.10 -26.96
C PRO A 683 18.60 -22.86 -28.27
N GLY A 684 19.09 -23.95 -28.85
CA GLY A 684 19.87 -23.96 -30.10
C GLY A 684 21.34 -23.58 -29.95
N GLU A 685 21.88 -23.51 -28.73
CA GLU A 685 23.33 -23.56 -28.50
C GLU A 685 23.81 -25.01 -28.41
N PRO A 686 25.01 -25.35 -28.95
CA PRO A 686 25.54 -26.70 -28.86
C PRO A 686 25.99 -27.03 -27.44
N LEU A 687 25.77 -28.28 -27.02
CA LEU A 687 26.35 -28.82 -25.79
C LEU A 687 27.88 -28.96 -25.95
N PRO A 688 28.67 -28.58 -24.93
CA PRO A 688 30.09 -28.91 -24.87
C PRO A 688 30.34 -30.43 -24.98
N VAL A 689 31.48 -30.80 -25.58
CA VAL A 689 31.85 -32.21 -25.81
C VAL A 689 32.26 -32.92 -24.52
N GLN A 690 32.85 -32.18 -23.58
CA GLN A 690 33.31 -32.68 -22.29
C GLN A 690 32.93 -31.71 -21.17
N PHE A 691 32.67 -32.25 -19.98
CA PHE A 691 32.34 -31.50 -18.79
C PHE A 691 33.25 -31.92 -17.65
N ASP A 692 33.91 -30.94 -17.02
CA ASP A 692 34.53 -31.12 -15.71
C ASP A 692 33.67 -30.37 -14.69
N LEU A 693 32.91 -31.14 -13.91
CA LEU A 693 31.99 -30.59 -12.91
C LEU A 693 32.72 -29.74 -11.86
N ALA A 694 33.90 -30.16 -11.42
CA ALA A 694 34.66 -29.45 -10.41
C ALA A 694 35.26 -28.15 -10.98
N ALA A 695 35.67 -28.15 -12.26
CA ALA A 695 36.08 -26.93 -12.95
C ALA A 695 34.90 -25.95 -13.08
N LEU A 696 33.74 -26.39 -13.58
CA LEU A 696 32.57 -25.53 -13.75
C LEU A 696 32.12 -24.87 -12.43
N GLN A 697 32.20 -25.60 -11.31
CA GLN A 697 31.89 -25.05 -9.99
C GLN A 697 32.91 -23.97 -9.56
N ARG A 698 34.22 -24.25 -9.69
CA ARG A 698 35.29 -23.28 -9.40
C ARG A 698 35.22 -22.03 -10.29
N ASP A 699 34.88 -22.22 -11.57
CA ASP A 699 34.76 -21.14 -12.54
C ASP A 699 33.55 -20.25 -12.24
N THR A 700 32.45 -20.85 -11.76
CA THR A 700 31.27 -20.11 -11.28
C THR A 700 31.62 -19.23 -10.07
N GLU A 701 32.31 -19.79 -9.07
CA GLU A 701 32.75 -19.02 -7.91
C GLU A 701 33.71 -17.89 -8.31
N SER A 702 34.69 -18.19 -9.16
CA SER A 702 35.68 -17.23 -9.64
C SER A 702 35.02 -16.11 -10.45
N TYR A 703 34.01 -16.44 -11.27
CA TYR A 703 33.23 -15.48 -12.03
C TYR A 703 32.51 -14.47 -11.12
N TRP A 704 31.74 -14.94 -10.14
CA TRP A 704 31.00 -14.05 -9.25
C TRP A 704 31.92 -13.21 -8.35
N LYS A 705 33.04 -13.78 -7.90
CA LYS A 705 34.08 -13.01 -7.21
C LYS A 705 34.66 -11.91 -8.10
N ALA A 706 34.93 -12.20 -9.38
CA ALA A 706 35.43 -11.21 -10.33
C ALA A 706 34.42 -10.09 -10.61
N ILE A 707 33.13 -10.43 -10.73
CA ILE A 707 32.02 -9.47 -10.90
C ILE A 707 31.95 -8.50 -9.71
N LEU A 708 32.05 -9.01 -8.49
CA LEU A 708 31.95 -8.18 -7.28
C LEU A 708 33.25 -7.45 -6.91
N ALA A 709 34.42 -7.84 -7.44
CA ALA A 709 35.73 -7.37 -6.99
C ALA A 709 35.91 -5.84 -7.03
N SER A 710 35.31 -5.17 -8.01
CA SER A 710 35.40 -3.71 -8.17
C SER A 710 34.37 -2.94 -7.35
N ALA A 711 33.31 -3.61 -6.90
CA ALA A 711 32.27 -3.05 -6.06
C ALA A 711 32.69 -3.01 -4.58
N SER A 712 31.83 -2.44 -3.75
CA SER A 712 32.04 -2.30 -2.31
C SER A 712 32.20 -3.67 -1.66
N GLN A 713 33.27 -3.86 -0.88
CA GLN A 713 33.43 -5.04 -0.03
C GLN A 713 33.12 -4.65 1.41
N ILE A 714 32.15 -5.34 2.01
CA ILE A 714 31.66 -5.07 3.37
C ILE A 714 31.74 -6.36 4.17
N GLU A 715 32.44 -6.30 5.30
CA GLU A 715 32.53 -7.37 6.28
C GLU A 715 32.17 -6.82 7.65
N THR A 716 30.92 -7.01 8.04
CA THR A 716 30.39 -6.67 9.36
C THR A 716 30.66 -7.80 10.36
N PRO A 717 30.48 -7.56 11.67
CA PRO A 717 30.51 -8.61 12.68
C PRO A 717 29.43 -9.70 12.53
N ASP A 718 28.41 -9.49 11.67
CA ASP A 718 27.30 -10.43 11.45
C ASP A 718 27.49 -11.19 10.11
N PRO A 719 27.74 -12.51 10.14
CA PRO A 719 27.95 -13.30 8.93
C PRO A 719 26.72 -13.36 8.01
N PHE A 720 25.52 -13.45 8.58
CA PHE A 720 24.28 -13.54 7.78
C PHE A 720 24.07 -12.25 7.00
N LEU A 721 24.28 -11.09 7.64
CA LEU A 721 24.19 -9.80 6.96
C LEU A 721 25.23 -9.68 5.82
N ASN A 722 26.45 -10.16 6.04
CA ASN A 722 27.49 -10.15 5.01
C ASN A 722 27.08 -10.97 3.79
N ASP A 723 26.50 -12.16 4.00
CA ASP A 723 26.02 -13.02 2.92
C ASP A 723 24.81 -12.41 2.22
N LEU A 724 23.88 -11.81 2.96
CA LEU A 724 22.73 -11.12 2.41
C LEU A 724 23.14 -9.92 1.54
N ILE A 725 24.14 -9.13 1.94
CA ILE A 725 24.67 -7.99 1.16
C ILE A 725 25.30 -8.47 -0.16
N ARG A 726 26.09 -9.56 -0.13
CA ARG A 726 26.70 -10.11 -1.35
C ARG A 726 25.65 -10.74 -2.26
N SER A 727 24.75 -11.54 -1.71
CA SER A 727 23.64 -12.15 -2.45
C SER A 727 22.79 -11.07 -3.11
N SER A 728 22.43 -10.02 -2.38
CA SER A 728 21.61 -8.90 -2.88
C SER A 728 22.17 -8.25 -4.14
N GLN A 729 23.49 -7.99 -4.19
CA GLN A 729 24.14 -7.46 -5.40
C GLN A 729 24.06 -8.45 -6.57
N VAL A 730 24.28 -9.74 -6.29
CA VAL A 730 24.14 -10.83 -7.28
C VAL A 730 22.69 -10.95 -7.77
N ARG A 731 21.69 -10.81 -6.89
CA ARG A 731 20.28 -10.89 -7.23
C ARG A 731 19.88 -9.80 -8.21
N CYS A 732 20.29 -8.55 -7.99
CA CYS A 732 20.05 -7.45 -8.94
C CYS A 732 20.65 -7.75 -10.33
N LEU A 733 21.87 -8.29 -10.37
CA LEU A 733 22.52 -8.68 -11.64
C LEU A 733 21.82 -9.86 -12.32
N ILE A 734 21.36 -10.87 -11.55
CA ILE A 734 20.62 -12.01 -12.09
C ILE A 734 19.23 -11.59 -12.57
N ALA A 735 18.54 -10.71 -11.85
CA ALA A 735 17.21 -10.26 -12.25
C ALA A 735 17.24 -9.36 -13.48
N ALA A 736 18.32 -8.63 -13.74
CA ALA A 736 18.44 -7.76 -14.91
C ALA A 736 18.47 -8.52 -16.26
N ARG A 737 18.25 -7.79 -17.36
CA ARG A 737 18.35 -8.30 -18.74
C ARG A 737 19.31 -7.48 -19.57
N ASN A 738 19.98 -8.15 -20.49
CA ASN A 738 20.88 -7.57 -21.46
C ASN A 738 20.06 -7.03 -22.66
N GLU A 739 20.32 -5.79 -23.07
CA GLU A 739 19.84 -5.21 -24.31
C GLU A 739 21.00 -4.73 -25.21
N ALA A 740 20.88 -5.01 -26.51
CA ALA A 740 21.82 -4.57 -27.54
C ALA A 740 23.29 -4.91 -27.20
N GLU A 741 23.59 -6.22 -27.11
CA GLU A 741 24.96 -6.75 -26.93
C GLU A 741 25.65 -6.19 -25.66
N GLY A 742 24.88 -5.95 -24.61
CA GLY A 742 25.33 -5.46 -23.31
C GLY A 742 25.36 -3.94 -23.22
N SER A 743 25.17 -3.20 -24.32
CA SER A 743 25.26 -1.73 -24.30
C SER A 743 24.26 -1.07 -23.35
N ARG A 744 23.09 -1.69 -23.13
CA ARG A 744 22.11 -1.27 -22.13
C ARG A 744 21.70 -2.45 -21.26
N VAL A 745 21.28 -2.14 -20.04
CA VAL A 745 20.83 -3.14 -19.06
C VAL A 745 19.44 -2.76 -18.60
N ALA A 746 18.48 -3.67 -18.75
CA ALA A 746 17.14 -3.50 -18.21
C ALA A 746 17.15 -3.92 -16.72
N PRO A 747 16.99 -2.99 -15.76
CA PRO A 747 17.02 -3.32 -14.34
C PRO A 747 15.63 -3.79 -13.90
N TRP A 748 15.39 -5.10 -13.98
CA TRP A 748 14.12 -5.68 -13.53
C TRP A 748 13.99 -5.56 -12.01
N ILE A 749 12.75 -5.40 -11.55
CA ILE A 749 12.38 -5.14 -10.15
C ILE A 749 11.95 -6.40 -9.39
N ALA A 750 11.88 -7.54 -10.09
CA ALA A 750 11.76 -8.87 -9.50
C ALA A 750 12.36 -9.93 -10.42
N ALA A 751 12.53 -11.15 -9.91
CA ALA A 751 12.88 -12.30 -10.74
C ALA A 751 11.69 -12.88 -11.54
N MET A 752 10.45 -12.49 -11.26
CA MET A 752 9.28 -12.89 -12.05
C MET A 752 8.81 -11.77 -12.99
N SER A 753 7.54 -11.80 -13.43
CA SER A 753 6.96 -11.02 -14.54
C SER A 753 7.01 -9.48 -14.40
N TYR A 754 7.68 -8.94 -13.37
CA TYR A 754 7.92 -7.52 -13.20
C TYR A 754 9.23 -7.07 -13.87
N GLY A 755 9.07 -6.45 -15.04
CA GLY A 755 10.15 -5.86 -15.82
C GLY A 755 10.73 -4.56 -15.23
N PRO A 756 11.43 -3.75 -16.03
CA PRO A 756 12.06 -2.51 -15.57
C PRO A 756 11.04 -1.36 -15.49
N LEU A 757 10.11 -1.41 -14.53
CA LEU A 757 9.12 -0.34 -14.33
C LEU A 757 9.82 0.95 -13.88
N GLU A 758 9.51 2.09 -14.49
CA GLU A 758 10.27 3.33 -14.31
C GLU A 758 10.29 3.86 -12.87
N SER A 759 9.23 3.67 -12.08
CA SER A 759 9.18 4.20 -10.70
C SER A 759 9.93 3.32 -9.71
N GLU A 760 10.11 2.03 -10.03
CA GLU A 760 10.68 1.05 -9.11
C GLU A 760 12.11 0.63 -9.48
N ALA A 761 12.43 0.53 -10.78
CA ALA A 761 13.73 0.06 -11.27
C ALA A 761 14.89 0.94 -10.80
N HIS A 762 14.60 2.18 -10.42
CA HIS A 762 15.58 3.10 -9.93
C HIS A 762 16.01 2.86 -8.48
N SER A 763 15.22 2.17 -7.65
CA SER A 763 15.75 1.70 -6.36
C SER A 763 16.88 0.68 -6.59
N VAL A 764 16.74 -0.19 -7.61
CA VAL A 764 17.77 -1.14 -8.05
C VAL A 764 19.00 -0.41 -8.56
N ILE A 765 18.83 0.53 -9.49
CA ILE A 765 19.93 1.34 -10.05
C ILE A 765 20.66 2.07 -8.92
N ARG A 766 19.92 2.79 -8.07
CA ARG A 766 20.47 3.58 -6.96
C ARG A 766 21.22 2.69 -5.96
N GLY A 767 20.62 1.59 -5.52
CA GLY A 767 21.26 0.65 -4.59
C GLY A 767 22.55 0.05 -5.14
N MET A 768 22.55 -0.37 -6.40
CA MET A 768 23.72 -0.91 -7.08
C MET A 768 24.82 0.15 -7.28
N ASP A 769 24.45 1.38 -7.65
CA ASP A 769 25.39 2.49 -7.84
C ASP A 769 26.09 2.88 -6.52
N TYR A 770 25.31 2.99 -5.43
CA TYR A 770 25.84 3.27 -4.09
C TYR A 770 26.72 2.14 -3.53
N LEU A 771 26.64 0.93 -4.11
CA LEU A 771 27.54 -0.18 -3.80
C LEU A 771 28.70 -0.31 -4.79
N GLY A 772 28.85 0.62 -5.75
CA GLY A 772 30.01 0.69 -6.63
C GLY A 772 29.82 0.00 -8.00
N HIS A 773 28.61 -0.41 -8.35
CA HIS A 773 28.28 -0.95 -9.68
C HIS A 773 27.96 0.17 -10.69
N ALA A 774 28.87 1.14 -10.82
CA ALA A 774 28.64 2.34 -11.64
C ALA A 774 28.36 2.02 -13.12
N ASP A 775 28.98 0.98 -13.70
CA ASP A 775 28.72 0.57 -15.09
C ASP A 775 27.31 -0.05 -15.26
N PHE A 776 26.84 -0.84 -14.29
CA PHE A 776 25.46 -1.33 -14.27
C PHE A 776 24.48 -0.16 -14.19
N ALA A 777 24.74 0.78 -13.28
CA ALA A 777 23.88 1.95 -13.07
C ALA A 777 23.80 2.82 -14.34
N ARG A 778 24.95 3.14 -14.95
CA ARG A 778 25.03 3.88 -16.22
C ARG A 778 24.22 3.21 -17.32
N ARG A 779 24.42 1.90 -17.55
CA ARG A 779 23.69 1.14 -18.58
C ARG A 779 22.18 1.05 -18.28
N GLY A 780 21.81 1.01 -17.00
CA GLY A 780 20.42 1.08 -16.54
C GLY A 780 19.77 2.44 -16.79
N LEU A 781 20.53 3.52 -16.59
CA LEU A 781 20.06 4.87 -16.93
C LEU A 781 19.95 5.05 -18.45
N GLU A 782 20.93 4.57 -19.23
CA GLU A 782 20.90 4.58 -20.69
C GLU A 782 19.73 3.76 -21.27
N PHE A 783 19.33 2.66 -20.61
CA PHE A 783 18.13 1.91 -20.95
C PHE A 783 16.87 2.79 -20.95
N PHE A 784 16.75 3.69 -19.98
CA PHE A 784 15.61 4.61 -19.85
C PHE A 784 15.75 5.87 -20.71
N ILE A 785 16.95 6.44 -20.85
CA ILE A 785 17.20 7.56 -21.78
C ILE A 785 16.80 7.17 -23.21
N HIS A 786 17.16 5.96 -23.63
CA HIS A 786 16.79 5.42 -24.95
C HIS A 786 15.27 5.30 -25.16
N ARG A 787 14.49 5.34 -24.08
CA ARG A 787 13.02 5.16 -24.05
C ARG A 787 12.25 6.45 -23.78
N TYR A 788 12.92 7.60 -23.75
CA TYR A 788 12.19 8.87 -23.79
C TYR A 788 11.38 8.94 -25.08
N ASN A 789 10.08 9.13 -24.95
CA ASN A 789 9.20 9.29 -26.10
C ASN A 789 9.46 10.64 -26.81
N PRO A 790 8.93 10.85 -28.03
CA PRO A 790 9.10 12.11 -28.75
C PRO A 790 8.64 13.36 -27.98
N GLU A 791 7.61 13.23 -27.14
CA GLU A 791 7.01 14.31 -26.35
C GLU A 791 7.93 14.82 -25.23
N GLY A 792 8.91 14.01 -24.80
CA GLY A 792 9.90 14.38 -23.80
C GLY A 792 9.63 13.81 -22.42
N PHE A 793 9.07 12.61 -22.32
CA PHE A 793 8.95 11.91 -21.03
C PHE A 793 9.13 10.40 -21.17
N LEU A 794 9.21 9.73 -20.02
CA LEU A 794 9.37 8.29 -19.87
C LEU A 794 8.10 7.70 -19.23
N THR A 795 7.60 6.60 -19.80
CA THR A 795 6.53 5.78 -19.22
C THR A 795 6.63 4.34 -19.71
N THR A 796 6.45 3.38 -18.81
CA THR A 796 6.17 1.96 -19.15
C THR A 796 4.68 1.62 -19.08
N GLY A 797 3.84 2.62 -18.79
CA GLY A 797 2.42 2.46 -18.50
C GLY A 797 2.12 2.17 -17.04
N TYR A 798 3.14 2.05 -16.19
CA TYR A 798 2.95 1.78 -14.76
C TYR A 798 2.58 3.05 -13.98
N THR A 799 3.37 4.11 -14.06
CA THR A 799 3.13 5.36 -13.32
C THR A 799 3.24 6.57 -14.23
N THR A 800 2.89 7.75 -13.72
CA THR A 800 3.07 9.01 -14.46
C THR A 800 4.30 9.79 -14.02
N PHE A 801 5.01 9.36 -12.96
CA PHE A 801 6.08 10.15 -12.35
C PHE A 801 7.49 9.57 -12.47
N GLY A 802 7.67 8.36 -13.01
CA GLY A 802 9.02 7.78 -13.04
C GLY A 802 10.00 8.49 -13.99
N THR A 803 9.53 9.40 -14.85
CA THR A 803 10.42 10.40 -15.49
C THR A 803 11.20 11.20 -14.44
N ALA A 804 10.52 11.65 -13.39
CA ALA A 804 11.12 12.42 -12.31
C ALA A 804 12.10 11.58 -11.50
N TRP A 805 11.69 10.36 -11.16
CA TRP A 805 12.54 9.43 -10.42
C TRP A 805 13.83 9.10 -11.18
N HIS A 806 13.69 8.90 -12.49
CA HIS A 806 14.82 8.66 -13.37
C HIS A 806 15.84 9.80 -13.36
N LEU A 807 15.38 11.04 -13.56
CA LEU A 807 16.27 12.20 -13.55
C LEU A 807 16.91 12.46 -12.19
N TRP A 808 16.21 12.19 -11.09
CA TRP A 808 16.79 12.28 -9.76
C TRP A 808 17.93 11.26 -9.57
N THR A 809 17.67 9.99 -9.90
CA THR A 809 18.66 8.91 -9.80
C THR A 809 19.87 9.19 -10.70
N LEU A 810 19.64 9.71 -11.90
CA LEU A 810 20.70 10.15 -12.82
C LEU A 810 21.56 11.25 -12.20
N GLY A 811 20.95 12.23 -11.55
CA GLY A 811 21.66 13.29 -10.84
C GLY A 811 22.58 12.74 -9.75
N GLU A 812 22.08 11.83 -8.91
CA GLU A 812 22.89 11.17 -7.88
C GLU A 812 24.04 10.36 -8.49
N HIS A 813 23.80 9.64 -9.59
CA HIS A 813 24.83 8.91 -10.32
C HIS A 813 25.97 9.84 -10.79
N VAL A 814 25.62 11.00 -11.36
CA VAL A 814 26.61 12.00 -11.79
C VAL A 814 27.38 12.57 -10.60
N GLN A 815 26.73 12.79 -9.46
CA GLN A 815 27.42 13.22 -8.24
C GLN A 815 28.39 12.16 -7.69
N LEU A 816 28.03 10.87 -7.79
CA LEU A 816 28.88 9.77 -7.35
C LEU A 816 30.04 9.50 -8.30
N THR A 817 29.86 9.65 -9.61
CA THR A 817 30.88 9.30 -10.63
C THR A 817 31.70 10.49 -11.12
N GLY A 818 31.10 11.67 -11.16
CA GLY A 818 31.69 12.86 -11.79
C GLY A 818 31.78 12.73 -13.32
N ASP A 819 30.99 11.85 -13.96
CA ASP A 819 31.04 11.61 -15.41
C ASP A 819 30.29 12.70 -16.20
N TYR A 820 30.87 13.90 -16.21
CA TYR A 820 30.34 15.04 -16.96
C TYR A 820 30.45 14.90 -18.48
N ILE A 821 31.30 13.99 -18.98
CA ILE A 821 31.41 13.69 -20.42
C ILE A 821 30.16 12.94 -20.85
N TRP A 822 29.74 11.93 -20.08
CA TRP A 822 28.50 11.19 -20.33
C TRP A 822 27.27 12.11 -20.34
N VAL A 823 27.20 13.08 -19.40
CA VAL A 823 26.14 14.10 -19.38
C VAL A 823 26.13 14.92 -20.68
N ARG A 824 27.28 15.39 -21.16
CA ARG A 824 27.37 16.16 -22.42
C ARG A 824 26.86 15.37 -23.62
N THR A 825 27.11 14.06 -23.66
CA THR A 825 26.65 13.18 -24.75
C THR A 825 25.13 13.03 -24.79
N HIS A 826 24.45 13.12 -23.64
CA HIS A 826 23.00 12.95 -23.53
C HIS A 826 22.24 14.27 -23.30
N ALA A 827 22.94 15.41 -23.28
CA ALA A 827 22.38 16.69 -22.85
C ALA A 827 21.13 17.10 -23.63
N SER A 828 21.06 16.82 -24.94
CA SER A 828 19.89 17.15 -25.77
C SER A 828 18.61 16.45 -25.29
N ASP A 829 18.70 15.17 -24.95
CA ASP A 829 17.57 14.40 -24.46
C ASP A 829 17.18 14.83 -23.05
N LEU A 830 18.18 15.02 -22.17
CA LEU A 830 17.94 15.47 -20.80
C LEU A 830 17.29 16.86 -20.75
N ILE A 831 17.74 17.81 -21.58
CA ILE A 831 17.14 19.14 -21.70
C ILE A 831 15.70 19.04 -22.17
N ARG A 832 15.43 18.25 -23.22
CA ARG A 832 14.06 18.08 -23.76
C ARG A 832 13.09 17.53 -22.71
N VAL A 833 13.53 16.60 -21.86
CA VAL A 833 12.73 16.07 -20.75
C VAL A 833 12.54 17.11 -19.64
N GLY A 834 13.58 17.87 -19.28
CA GLY A 834 13.44 18.98 -18.32
C GLY A 834 12.44 20.04 -18.80
N GLU A 835 12.48 20.40 -20.09
CA GLU A 835 11.53 21.31 -20.70
C GLU A 835 10.10 20.74 -20.70
N TRP A 836 9.93 19.43 -20.84
CA TRP A 836 8.62 18.80 -20.73
C TRP A 836 8.02 19.01 -19.34
N ILE A 837 8.80 18.82 -18.26
CA ILE A 837 8.33 19.07 -16.89
C ILE A 837 7.85 20.52 -16.75
N VAL A 838 8.63 21.49 -17.24
CA VAL A 838 8.28 22.92 -17.20
C VAL A 838 6.99 23.21 -17.99
N ARG A 839 6.81 22.58 -19.16
CA ARG A 839 5.56 22.70 -19.93
C ARG A 839 4.37 22.11 -19.17
N GLN A 840 4.55 20.99 -18.47
CA GLN A 840 3.46 20.35 -17.71
C GLN A 840 3.03 21.20 -16.51
N THR A 841 3.96 21.75 -15.73
CA THR A 841 3.62 22.62 -14.59
C THR A 841 2.95 23.91 -15.03
N ALA A 842 3.27 24.43 -16.21
CA ALA A 842 2.61 25.60 -16.76
C ALA A 842 1.11 25.39 -17.03
N LYS A 843 0.67 24.16 -17.35
CA LYS A 843 -0.73 23.86 -17.67
C LYS A 843 -1.69 24.06 -16.49
N THR A 844 -1.21 23.92 -15.27
CA THR A 844 -2.03 24.00 -14.05
C THR A 844 -2.11 25.41 -13.48
N ARG A 845 -1.48 26.42 -14.12
CA ARG A 845 -1.46 27.83 -13.66
C ARG A 845 -2.81 28.53 -13.87
N LYS A 846 -3.87 28.01 -13.27
CA LYS A 846 -5.24 28.55 -13.29
C LYS A 846 -5.49 29.44 -12.07
N LEU A 847 -6.07 30.61 -12.31
CA LEU A 847 -6.58 31.48 -11.26
C LEU A 847 -8.08 31.24 -11.06
N ASN A 848 -8.57 31.42 -9.84
CA ASN A 848 -10.00 31.44 -9.55
C ASN A 848 -10.64 32.76 -10.06
N PRO A 849 -11.98 32.89 -10.06
CA PRO A 849 -12.66 34.12 -10.49
C PRO A 849 -12.27 35.39 -9.71
N GLN A 850 -11.67 35.25 -8.52
CA GLN A 850 -11.16 36.34 -7.70
C GLN A 850 -9.69 36.69 -7.99
N GLY A 851 -9.07 36.05 -8.99
CA GLY A 851 -7.68 36.29 -9.39
C GLY A 851 -6.63 35.62 -8.49
N GLN A 852 -7.03 34.72 -7.60
CA GLN A 852 -6.12 33.99 -6.71
C GLN A 852 -5.71 32.65 -7.32
N PRO A 853 -4.48 32.16 -7.08
CA PRO A 853 -4.05 30.84 -7.52
C PRO A 853 -4.96 29.72 -6.98
N MET A 854 -5.40 28.83 -7.86
CA MET A 854 -6.01 27.56 -7.46
C MET A 854 -5.04 26.74 -6.59
N PRO A 855 -5.49 25.80 -5.73
CA PRO A 855 -4.57 25.06 -4.87
C PRO A 855 -3.51 24.30 -5.68
N GLU A 856 -3.88 23.67 -6.79
CA GLU A 856 -3.03 22.97 -7.74
C GLU A 856 -2.13 23.86 -8.63
N TYR A 857 -2.19 25.19 -8.49
CA TYR A 857 -1.47 26.13 -9.35
C TYR A 857 0.04 25.83 -9.39
N GLY A 858 0.57 25.60 -10.59
CA GLY A 858 2.00 25.38 -10.84
C GLY A 858 2.50 23.98 -10.47
N LEU A 859 1.62 23.05 -10.10
CA LEU A 859 1.95 21.64 -9.90
C LEU A 859 1.91 20.88 -11.23
N MET A 860 2.48 19.67 -11.25
CA MET A 860 2.27 18.74 -12.35
C MET A 860 0.79 18.36 -12.49
N PRO A 861 0.29 18.07 -13.71
CA PRO A 861 -1.03 17.50 -13.93
C PRO A 861 -1.35 16.28 -13.04
N PRO A 862 -2.63 15.95 -12.84
CA PRO A 862 -3.03 14.76 -12.10
C PRO A 862 -2.39 13.51 -12.68
N GLY A 863 -1.96 12.59 -11.82
CA GLY A 863 -1.19 11.42 -12.21
C GLY A 863 -1.37 10.26 -11.24
N VAL A 864 -0.63 9.17 -11.48
CA VAL A 864 -0.69 7.91 -10.73
C VAL A 864 0.67 7.57 -10.15
N LEU A 865 0.67 7.17 -8.87
CA LEU A 865 1.86 6.82 -8.09
C LEU A 865 2.27 5.34 -8.17
N ALA A 866 1.34 4.41 -8.32
CA ALA A 866 1.61 2.97 -8.34
C ALA A 866 0.44 2.20 -8.98
N ASP A 867 0.06 1.04 -8.45
CA ASP A 867 -1.00 0.20 -8.99
C ASP A 867 -2.36 0.93 -9.04
N TRP A 868 -2.68 1.72 -8.01
CA TRP A 868 -3.97 2.39 -7.88
C TRP A 868 -4.19 3.44 -8.97
N ASN A 869 -5.10 3.14 -9.90
CA ASN A 869 -5.38 3.98 -11.07
C ASN A 869 -6.21 5.24 -10.77
N SER A 870 -5.90 5.98 -9.71
CA SER A 870 -6.62 7.20 -9.35
C SER A 870 -5.76 8.43 -9.61
N PHE A 871 -6.14 9.20 -10.64
CA PHE A 871 -5.47 10.44 -11.00
C PHE A 871 -5.69 11.48 -9.91
N ALA A 872 -4.61 11.99 -9.34
CA ALA A 872 -4.64 13.10 -8.41
C ALA A 872 -3.37 13.96 -8.43
N TYR A 873 -3.48 15.14 -7.83
CA TYR A 873 -2.33 15.99 -7.52
C TYR A 873 -1.64 15.49 -6.25
N HIS A 874 -0.79 14.47 -6.39
CA HIS A 874 -0.04 13.91 -5.27
C HIS A 874 1.14 14.80 -4.88
N PHE A 875 1.35 15.01 -3.57
CA PHE A 875 2.48 15.80 -3.09
C PHE A 875 3.81 15.07 -3.29
N CYS A 876 3.84 13.76 -3.01
CA CYS A 876 4.97 12.88 -3.25
C CYS A 876 5.47 12.95 -4.71
N MET A 877 4.56 12.81 -5.69
CA MET A 877 4.88 12.95 -7.12
C MET A 877 5.54 14.29 -7.44
N ASN A 878 4.93 15.40 -7.00
CA ASN A 878 5.45 16.74 -7.28
C ASN A 878 6.82 16.99 -6.62
N ALA A 879 7.05 16.39 -5.46
CA ALA A 879 8.35 16.45 -4.78
C ALA A 879 9.46 15.76 -5.61
N TYR A 880 9.15 14.67 -6.32
CA TYR A 880 10.10 14.06 -7.25
C TYR A 880 10.37 14.93 -8.47
N TYR A 881 9.36 15.60 -9.02
CA TYR A 881 9.57 16.53 -10.13
C TYR A 881 10.43 17.74 -9.74
N PHE A 882 10.27 18.22 -8.50
CA PHE A 882 11.19 19.19 -7.92
C PHE A 882 12.62 18.65 -7.87
N ALA A 883 12.82 17.46 -7.29
CA ALA A 883 14.15 16.85 -7.18
C ALA A 883 14.79 16.63 -8.56
N ALA A 884 14.00 16.19 -9.55
CA ALA A 884 14.43 16.02 -10.94
C ALA A 884 14.96 17.32 -11.55
N LEU A 885 14.19 18.42 -11.46
CA LEU A 885 14.61 19.72 -11.99
C LEU A 885 15.81 20.29 -11.23
N ARG A 886 15.88 20.10 -9.91
CA ARG A 886 17.04 20.50 -9.09
C ARG A 886 18.31 19.79 -9.56
N GLU A 887 18.27 18.46 -9.62
CA GLU A 887 19.43 17.66 -10.03
C GLU A 887 19.84 17.94 -11.47
N LEU A 888 18.88 17.93 -12.39
CA LEU A 888 19.12 18.21 -13.80
C LEU A 888 19.70 19.63 -13.99
N GLY A 889 19.13 20.61 -13.28
CA GLY A 889 19.61 21.98 -13.29
C GLY A 889 21.05 22.11 -12.80
N ALA A 890 21.40 21.42 -11.72
CA ALA A 890 22.76 21.42 -11.16
C ALA A 890 23.78 20.77 -12.11
N ILE A 891 23.48 19.61 -12.70
CA ILE A 891 24.41 18.92 -13.61
C ILE A 891 24.60 19.69 -14.92
N LEU A 892 23.55 20.32 -15.44
CA LEU A 892 23.62 21.13 -16.66
C LEU A 892 24.39 22.43 -16.45
N GLU A 893 24.24 23.07 -15.29
CA GLU A 893 25.02 24.26 -14.95
C GLU A 893 26.52 23.94 -14.88
N VAL A 894 26.91 22.88 -14.18
CA VAL A 894 28.32 22.45 -14.08
C VAL A 894 28.91 22.09 -15.46
N THR A 895 28.09 21.57 -16.36
CA THR A 895 28.51 21.27 -17.74
C THR A 895 28.43 22.46 -18.69
N GLY A 896 27.95 23.63 -18.24
CA GLY A 896 27.94 24.87 -19.01
C GLY A 896 26.77 25.02 -19.98
N PHE A 897 25.67 24.29 -19.78
CA PHE A 897 24.43 24.49 -20.54
C PHE A 897 23.54 25.53 -19.85
N PRO A 898 23.05 26.57 -20.58
CA PRO A 898 22.30 27.68 -19.99
C PRO A 898 20.96 27.26 -19.37
N GLN A 899 20.37 26.15 -19.81
CA GLN A 899 19.14 25.59 -19.26
C GLN A 899 19.29 25.20 -17.78
N GLY A 900 20.51 24.98 -17.29
CA GLY A 900 20.77 24.65 -15.89
C GLY A 900 20.16 25.64 -14.91
N GLY A 901 20.43 26.94 -15.10
CA GLY A 901 19.86 28.00 -14.26
C GLY A 901 18.34 28.13 -14.40
N THR A 902 17.80 27.86 -15.59
CA THR A 902 16.34 27.87 -15.83
C THR A 902 15.64 26.76 -15.05
N PHE A 903 16.16 25.53 -15.10
CA PHE A 903 15.58 24.41 -14.36
C PHE A 903 15.71 24.57 -12.85
N GLN A 904 16.79 25.17 -12.35
CA GLN A 904 16.90 25.50 -10.92
C GLN A 904 15.84 26.53 -10.49
N ALA A 905 15.62 27.58 -11.28
CA ALA A 905 14.58 28.57 -11.00
C ALA A 905 13.18 27.92 -11.02
N GLN A 906 12.90 27.06 -11.99
CA GLN A 906 11.64 26.32 -12.10
C GLN A 906 11.46 25.28 -10.97
N ALA A 907 12.55 24.65 -10.50
CA ALA A 907 12.51 23.79 -9.33
C ALA A 907 12.10 24.57 -8.08
N ASN A 908 12.70 25.74 -7.84
CA ASN A 908 12.34 26.59 -6.71
C ASN A 908 10.87 27.05 -6.77
N GLU A 909 10.39 27.43 -7.95
CA GLU A 909 8.98 27.80 -8.14
C GLU A 909 8.03 26.62 -7.86
N LEU A 910 8.37 25.42 -8.34
CA LEU A 910 7.59 24.20 -8.06
C LEU A 910 7.59 23.87 -6.56
N ARG A 911 8.72 24.03 -5.86
CA ARG A 911 8.82 23.85 -4.41
C ARG A 911 7.87 24.80 -3.66
N ASP A 912 7.86 26.08 -4.02
CA ASP A 912 7.02 27.08 -3.36
C ASP A 912 5.52 26.81 -3.60
N ASN A 913 5.16 26.43 -4.84
CA ASN A 913 3.79 26.04 -5.19
C ASN A 913 3.35 24.76 -4.46
N LEU A 914 4.25 23.79 -4.32
CA LEU A 914 4.01 22.55 -3.60
C LEU A 914 3.72 22.81 -2.11
N LEU A 915 4.57 23.60 -1.43
CA LEU A 915 4.37 23.95 -0.03
C LEU A 915 3.08 24.76 0.18
N ARG A 916 2.79 25.72 -0.70
CA ARG A 916 1.52 26.47 -0.67
C ARG A 916 0.31 25.53 -0.75
N SER A 917 0.34 24.58 -1.69
CA SER A 917 -0.75 23.62 -1.85
C SER A 917 -0.85 22.64 -0.67
N TYR A 918 0.28 22.19 -0.15
CA TYR A 918 0.35 21.30 1.02
C TYR A 918 -0.28 21.94 2.26
N HIS A 919 0.11 23.17 2.60
CA HIS A 919 -0.47 23.89 3.72
C HIS A 919 -1.94 24.28 3.48
N TRP A 920 -2.34 24.55 2.24
CA TRP A 920 -3.74 24.78 1.89
C TRP A 920 -4.62 23.56 2.21
N THR A 921 -4.14 22.34 1.92
CA THR A 921 -4.87 21.10 2.23
C THR A 921 -4.82 20.80 3.74
N GLN A 922 -3.66 21.00 4.38
CA GLN A 922 -3.49 20.82 5.83
C GLN A 922 -4.45 21.72 6.63
N ALA A 923 -4.63 22.97 6.22
CA ALA A 923 -5.56 23.92 6.84
C ALA A 923 -7.02 23.44 6.87
N ARG A 924 -7.39 22.52 5.98
CA ARG A 924 -8.73 21.94 5.87
C ARG A 924 -8.84 20.56 6.49
N SER A 925 -7.72 19.99 6.89
CA SER A 925 -7.62 18.62 7.37
C SER A 925 -7.81 18.56 8.89
N PRO A 926 -8.57 17.59 9.41
CA PRO A 926 -8.70 17.41 10.85
C PRO A 926 -7.36 16.97 11.45
N ALA A 927 -7.02 17.55 12.61
CA ALA A 927 -5.88 17.15 13.43
C ALA A 927 -5.99 15.67 13.80
N ILE A 928 -4.85 15.06 14.12
CA ILE A 928 -4.74 13.62 14.40
C ILE A 928 -4.10 13.38 15.77
N PRO A 929 -4.53 12.34 16.51
CA PRO A 929 -4.06 12.09 17.86
C PRO A 929 -2.71 11.36 17.89
N LEU A 930 -1.93 11.61 18.93
CA LEU A 930 -0.72 10.86 19.30
C LEU A 930 -0.95 10.05 20.57
N ARG A 931 -0.16 8.99 20.75
CA ARG A 931 -0.26 8.08 21.91
C ARG A 931 0.05 8.79 23.23
N ASN A 932 0.84 9.85 23.18
CA ASN A 932 1.15 10.68 24.35
C ASN A 932 -0.02 11.57 24.81
N GLY A 933 -1.19 11.53 24.14
CA GLY A 933 -2.35 12.35 24.49
C GLY A 933 -2.33 13.77 23.90
N THR A 934 -1.33 14.10 23.07
CA THR A 934 -1.34 15.33 22.27
C THR A 934 -1.94 15.08 20.88
N TRP A 935 -2.25 16.15 20.17
CA TRP A 935 -2.75 16.14 18.80
C TRP A 935 -1.86 17.01 17.92
N ILE A 936 -1.79 16.66 16.63
CA ILE A 936 -0.94 17.34 15.65
C ILE A 936 -1.74 17.73 14.41
N PRO A 937 -1.35 18.79 13.67
CA PRO A 937 -1.85 19.02 12.33
C PRO A 937 -1.60 17.80 11.45
N ARG A 938 -2.56 17.52 10.56
CA ARG A 938 -2.44 16.42 9.61
C ARG A 938 -1.37 16.70 8.56
N TYR A 939 -0.72 15.65 8.06
CA TYR A 939 0.21 15.69 6.94
C TYR A 939 -0.45 15.05 5.69
N PRO A 940 -1.16 15.83 4.86
CA PRO A 940 -1.96 15.28 3.76
C PRO A 940 -1.10 14.73 2.61
N SER A 941 -1.63 13.74 1.87
CA SER A 941 -0.90 13.08 0.76
C SER A 941 -1.22 13.64 -0.63
N GLN A 942 -2.37 14.30 -0.80
CA GLN A 942 -2.78 14.92 -2.08
C GLN A 942 -3.70 16.12 -1.89
N VAL A 943 -3.75 17.00 -2.90
CA VAL A 943 -4.39 18.32 -2.81
C VAL A 943 -5.87 18.27 -2.39
N HIS A 944 -6.68 17.43 -3.04
CA HIS A 944 -8.14 17.44 -2.88
C HIS A 944 -8.68 16.40 -1.89
N SER A 945 -7.82 15.89 -1.00
CA SER A 945 -8.22 14.96 0.07
C SER A 945 -7.74 15.45 1.43
N PRO A 946 -8.43 16.44 2.04
CA PRO A 946 -8.10 16.93 3.37
C PRO A 946 -8.51 15.94 4.49
N GLY A 947 -7.98 14.72 4.47
CA GLY A 947 -8.31 13.62 5.40
C GLY A 947 -7.54 12.33 5.07
N ASN A 948 -7.97 11.17 5.60
CA ASN A 948 -7.37 9.88 5.24
C ASN A 948 -7.82 9.47 3.84
N LEU A 949 -6.90 9.00 3.00
CA LEU A 949 -7.24 8.50 1.66
C LEU A 949 -8.20 7.31 1.73
N GLY A 950 -8.04 6.43 2.72
CA GLY A 950 -8.97 5.33 2.97
C GLY A 950 -10.43 5.78 3.21
N ASP A 951 -10.62 6.96 3.82
CA ASP A 951 -11.96 7.52 4.06
C ASP A 951 -12.54 8.18 2.79
N PHE A 952 -11.70 8.75 1.92
CA PHE A 952 -12.10 9.38 0.65
C PHE A 952 -12.39 8.35 -0.45
N PHE A 953 -11.68 7.22 -0.41
CA PHE A 953 -11.72 6.17 -1.42
C PHE A 953 -11.89 4.77 -0.78
N PRO A 954 -12.97 4.55 -0.03
CA PRO A 954 -13.21 3.28 0.64
C PRO A 954 -13.32 2.13 -0.38
N GLY A 955 -12.69 1.00 -0.08
CA GLY A 955 -12.73 -0.22 -0.91
C GLY A 955 -11.95 -0.14 -2.24
N GLN A 956 -11.40 1.02 -2.62
CA GLN A 956 -10.58 1.12 -3.82
C GLN A 956 -9.21 0.44 -3.65
N ASP A 957 -8.61 0.07 -4.80
CA ASP A 957 -7.33 -0.64 -4.88
C ASP A 957 -7.34 -1.89 -3.98
N ALA A 958 -8.32 -2.79 -4.17
CA ALA A 958 -8.48 -3.97 -3.32
C ALA A 958 -8.51 -3.68 -1.80
N GLY A 959 -9.05 -2.51 -1.40
CA GLY A 959 -9.20 -2.09 -0.01
C GLY A 959 -7.95 -1.47 0.62
N ARG A 960 -6.88 -1.21 -0.14
CA ARG A 960 -5.61 -0.65 0.37
C ARG A 960 -5.33 0.80 -0.03
N SER A 961 -6.34 1.58 -0.43
CA SER A 961 -6.17 3.03 -0.70
C SER A 961 -5.54 3.83 0.46
N TRP A 962 -5.67 3.34 1.71
CA TRP A 962 -5.02 3.90 2.90
C TRP A 962 -3.48 3.80 2.87
N CYS A 963 -2.89 2.83 2.16
CA CYS A 963 -1.43 2.64 2.18
C CYS A 963 -0.69 3.81 1.53
N TYR A 964 -1.35 4.56 0.65
CA TYR A 964 -0.79 5.76 0.03
C TYR A 964 -0.57 6.91 1.02
N ASP A 965 -1.17 6.88 2.21
CA ASP A 965 -0.85 7.80 3.31
C ASP A 965 0.40 7.36 4.10
N VAL A 966 0.86 6.12 3.94
CA VAL A 966 1.93 5.50 4.73
C VAL A 966 3.18 5.26 3.90
N GLU A 967 3.04 4.77 2.67
CA GLU A 967 4.15 4.31 1.83
C GLU A 967 4.55 5.37 0.79
N LEU A 968 3.58 6.14 0.32
CA LEU A 968 3.74 7.17 -0.72
C LEU A 968 3.16 8.53 -0.29
N GLY A 969 3.09 8.76 1.02
CA GLY A 969 2.50 9.94 1.66
C GLY A 969 3.45 11.14 1.78
N ALA A 970 3.06 12.11 2.62
CA ALA A 970 3.77 13.39 2.78
C ALA A 970 5.24 13.26 3.26
N HIS A 971 5.60 12.17 3.96
CA HIS A 971 6.96 11.95 4.45
C HIS A 971 8.00 11.87 3.30
N GLN A 972 7.56 11.54 2.08
CA GLN A 972 8.39 11.53 0.87
C GLN A 972 8.89 12.94 0.46
N LEU A 973 8.32 14.01 1.02
CA LEU A 973 8.80 15.38 0.83
C LEU A 973 10.15 15.63 1.53
N VAL A 974 10.53 14.80 2.51
CA VAL A 974 11.79 14.94 3.25
C VAL A 974 13.01 14.52 2.42
N PRO A 975 13.10 13.28 1.88
CA PRO A 975 14.28 12.85 1.13
C PRO A 975 14.46 13.62 -0.19
N THR A 976 13.38 14.21 -0.74
CA THR A 976 13.44 15.07 -1.91
C THR A 976 13.89 16.49 -1.60
N GLY A 977 13.93 16.91 -0.32
CA GLY A 977 14.38 18.24 0.12
C GLY A 977 13.31 19.34 0.09
N ILE A 978 12.03 18.97 0.03
CA ILE A 978 10.92 19.93 0.17
C ILE A 978 10.76 20.33 1.63
N LEU A 979 10.60 19.33 2.52
CA LEU A 979 10.57 19.50 3.97
C LEU A 979 11.98 19.28 4.53
N VAL A 980 12.36 20.12 5.51
CA VAL A 980 13.66 20.00 6.19
C VAL A 980 13.59 18.83 7.18
N PRO A 981 14.58 17.92 7.20
CA PRO A 981 14.52 16.74 8.06
C PRO A 981 14.25 17.04 9.53
N ASP A 982 14.86 18.07 10.12
CA ASP A 982 14.75 18.43 11.54
C ASP A 982 13.56 19.35 11.87
N ASP A 983 12.67 19.62 10.90
CA ASP A 983 11.49 20.45 11.12
C ASP A 983 10.54 19.80 12.17
N PRO A 984 9.94 20.59 13.09
CA PRO A 984 8.92 20.09 14.01
C PRO A 984 7.76 19.35 13.30
N GLU A 985 7.37 19.78 12.10
CA GLU A 985 6.36 19.08 11.30
C GLU A 985 6.78 17.66 10.94
N VAL A 986 8.06 17.45 10.58
CA VAL A 986 8.59 16.12 10.28
C VAL A 986 8.65 15.26 11.54
N THR A 987 8.98 15.84 12.69
CA THR A 987 8.99 15.12 13.98
C THR A 987 7.59 14.61 14.32
N ARG A 988 6.59 15.50 14.28
CA ARG A 988 5.19 15.14 14.55
C ARG A 988 4.66 14.07 13.59
N MET A 989 4.98 14.21 12.30
CA MET A 989 4.62 13.21 11.30
C MET A 989 5.20 11.83 11.68
N LEU A 990 6.51 11.73 11.96
CA LEU A 990 7.14 10.47 12.34
C LEU A 990 6.61 9.90 13.67
N ASP A 991 6.29 10.76 14.66
CA ASP A 991 5.62 10.34 15.89
C ASP A 991 4.28 9.64 15.59
N HIS A 992 3.46 10.22 14.71
CA HIS A 992 2.18 9.60 14.32
C HIS A 992 2.37 8.34 13.47
N MET A 993 3.35 8.32 12.55
CA MET A 993 3.67 7.11 11.79
C MET A 993 4.02 5.94 12.72
N GLU A 994 4.84 6.20 13.75
CA GLU A 994 5.25 5.21 14.76
C GLU A 994 4.15 4.81 15.73
N ASP A 995 3.31 5.76 16.16
CA ASP A 995 2.22 5.50 17.11
C ASP A 995 1.04 4.76 16.47
N ILE A 996 0.77 5.05 15.20
CA ILE A 996 -0.45 4.63 14.50
C ILE A 996 -0.12 3.80 13.27
N GLN A 997 0.47 4.40 12.24
CA GLN A 997 0.54 3.76 10.91
C GLN A 997 1.36 2.46 10.90
N PHE A 998 2.49 2.41 11.62
CA PHE A 998 3.33 1.20 11.70
C PHE A 998 2.80 0.14 12.64
N LEU A 999 1.78 0.46 13.43
CA LEU A 999 1.12 -0.45 14.36
C LEU A 999 -0.30 -0.84 13.90
N SER A 1000 -0.77 -0.31 12.77
CA SER A 1000 -2.01 -0.71 12.10
C SER A 1000 -1.92 -2.11 11.48
N ASP A 1001 -3.03 -2.59 10.96
CA ASP A 1001 -3.12 -3.89 10.30
C ASP A 1001 -2.28 -3.90 9.03
N GLY A 1002 -1.57 -5.00 8.84
CA GLY A 1002 -0.87 -5.25 7.58
C GLY A 1002 -1.68 -6.00 6.56
N TRP A 1003 -1.26 -5.80 5.31
CA TRP A 1003 -1.77 -6.57 4.21
C TRP A 1003 -1.17 -7.98 4.27
N PHE A 1004 -2.04 -9.00 4.32
CA PHE A 1004 -1.74 -10.42 4.53
C PHE A 1004 -1.26 -10.86 5.93
N ASP A 1005 -0.56 -10.04 6.70
CA ASP A 1005 -0.03 -10.41 8.03
C ASP A 1005 0.20 -9.18 8.93
N TYR A 1006 0.71 -9.38 10.14
CA TYR A 1006 0.97 -8.35 11.16
C TYR A 1006 -0.30 -7.61 11.60
N PRO A 1007 -1.22 -8.29 12.30
CA PRO A 1007 -2.45 -7.66 12.78
C PRO A 1007 -2.17 -6.60 13.86
N THR A 1008 -3.01 -5.56 13.90
CA THR A 1008 -2.90 -4.39 14.79
C THR A 1008 -2.67 -4.79 16.25
N GLU A 1009 -3.41 -5.77 16.75
CA GLU A 1009 -3.32 -6.21 18.15
C GLU A 1009 -1.90 -6.72 18.50
N ARG A 1010 -1.36 -7.59 17.64
CA ARG A 1010 0.00 -8.14 17.79
C ARG A 1010 1.03 -7.02 17.71
N ASN A 1011 0.88 -6.10 16.75
CA ASN A 1011 1.80 -4.99 16.55
C ASN A 1011 1.83 -4.06 17.77
N ARG A 1012 0.67 -3.70 18.33
CA ARG A 1012 0.58 -2.84 19.52
C ARG A 1012 1.19 -3.49 20.76
N LYS A 1013 1.07 -4.81 20.89
CA LYS A 1013 1.65 -5.59 22.01
C LYS A 1013 3.18 -5.67 21.95
N ASP A 1014 3.75 -5.82 20.76
CA ASP A 1014 5.21 -5.83 20.54
C ASP A 1014 5.65 -4.67 19.63
N TRP A 1015 5.34 -3.44 20.05
CA TRP A 1015 5.56 -2.22 19.28
C TRP A 1015 7.03 -1.95 18.91
N PHE A 1016 7.99 -2.52 19.65
CA PHE A 1016 9.41 -2.34 19.35
C PHE A 1016 9.84 -3.23 18.19
N ASN A 1017 9.51 -4.53 18.24
CA ASN A 1017 9.94 -5.47 17.20
C ASN A 1017 9.02 -5.45 15.97
N LEU A 1018 7.77 -5.06 16.13
CA LEU A 1018 6.78 -4.99 15.05
C LEU A 1018 6.48 -3.55 14.59
N GLY A 1019 7.16 -2.55 15.14
CA GLY A 1019 7.11 -1.15 14.70
C GLY A 1019 8.29 -0.75 13.81
N GLY A 1020 8.28 0.50 13.34
CA GLY A 1020 9.36 1.06 12.52
C GLY A 1020 9.36 0.68 11.03
N PHE A 1021 8.30 0.05 10.52
CA PHE A 1021 8.13 -0.27 9.09
C PHE A 1021 6.64 -0.28 8.71
N SER A 1022 6.32 0.10 7.46
CA SER A 1022 4.96 0.02 6.92
C SER A 1022 4.49 -1.41 6.74
N LYS A 1023 3.17 -1.59 6.72
CA LYS A 1023 2.56 -2.91 6.80
C LYS A 1023 2.03 -3.39 5.43
N VAL A 1024 2.67 -3.02 4.33
CA VAL A 1024 2.38 -3.54 2.98
C VAL A 1024 3.67 -3.86 2.22
N GLN A 1025 4.52 -2.86 1.99
CA GLN A 1025 5.84 -2.94 1.37
C GLN A 1025 6.83 -2.02 2.13
N PRO A 1026 7.52 -2.54 3.17
CA PRO A 1026 8.39 -1.78 4.06
C PRO A 1026 9.33 -0.75 3.41
N TYR A 1027 9.96 -1.07 2.26
CA TYR A 1027 10.97 -0.18 1.69
C TYR A 1027 10.38 0.99 0.88
N TYR A 1028 9.11 0.94 0.46
CA TYR A 1028 8.47 2.07 -0.22
C TYR A 1028 8.38 3.31 0.67
N THR A 1029 8.17 3.12 1.98
CA THR A 1029 7.94 4.19 2.97
C THR A 1029 9.16 5.07 3.23
N ARG A 1030 10.38 4.58 3.00
CA ARG A 1030 11.64 5.35 3.16
C ARG A 1030 11.85 6.04 4.52
N ASN A 1031 11.13 5.64 5.57
CA ASN A 1031 11.29 6.20 6.92
C ASN A 1031 12.71 5.99 7.47
N ALA A 1032 13.38 4.87 7.14
CA ALA A 1032 14.77 4.67 7.51
C ALA A 1032 15.68 5.76 6.92
N GLU A 1033 15.48 6.15 5.65
CA GLU A 1033 16.25 7.24 5.05
C GLU A 1033 15.99 8.58 5.75
N ILE A 1034 14.75 8.83 6.17
CA ILE A 1034 14.38 10.02 6.95
C ILE A 1034 15.09 10.02 8.31
N TYR A 1035 15.12 8.89 9.03
CA TYR A 1035 15.86 8.76 10.28
C TYR A 1035 17.37 8.99 10.08
N ALA A 1036 17.95 8.52 8.97
CA ALA A 1036 19.35 8.77 8.64
C ALA A 1036 19.64 10.28 8.41
N LEU A 1037 18.75 10.97 7.69
CA LEU A 1037 18.83 12.41 7.43
C LEU A 1037 18.75 13.24 8.72
N ARG A 1038 17.91 12.80 9.67
CA ARG A 1038 17.71 13.42 10.99
C ARG A 1038 18.72 13.02 12.06
N ASP A 1039 19.64 12.13 11.72
CA ASP A 1039 20.57 11.55 12.68
C ASP A 1039 19.92 10.76 13.83
N ASP A 1040 18.70 10.24 13.62
CA ASP A 1040 17.94 9.42 14.56
C ASP A 1040 18.46 7.96 14.52
N VAL A 1041 19.63 7.73 15.15
CA VAL A 1041 20.39 6.46 15.06
C VAL A 1041 19.59 5.22 15.46
N LYS A 1042 18.96 5.23 16.64
CA LYS A 1042 18.21 4.08 17.16
C LYS A 1042 16.97 3.75 16.32
N PRO A 1043 16.12 4.73 15.95
CA PRO A 1043 15.05 4.53 14.98
C PRO A 1043 15.53 3.95 13.65
N PHE A 1044 16.64 4.46 13.09
CA PHE A 1044 17.23 3.91 11.86
C PHE A 1044 17.58 2.43 12.00
N ILE A 1045 18.36 2.06 13.03
CA ILE A 1045 18.82 0.67 13.25
C ILE A 1045 17.62 -0.28 13.37
N ARG A 1046 16.61 0.14 14.14
CA ARG A 1046 15.40 -0.66 14.33
C ARG A 1046 14.62 -0.84 13.03
N SER A 1047 14.38 0.22 12.28
CA SER A 1047 13.71 0.13 10.98
C SER A 1047 14.49 -0.73 9.98
N TYR A 1048 15.81 -0.57 9.92
CA TYR A 1048 16.68 -1.35 9.03
C TYR A 1048 16.56 -2.87 9.31
N PHE A 1049 16.72 -3.30 10.55
CA PHE A 1049 16.65 -4.73 10.88
C PHE A 1049 15.23 -5.30 10.85
N ASN A 1050 14.21 -4.55 11.30
CA ASN A 1050 12.83 -5.03 11.26
C ASN A 1050 12.33 -5.19 9.81
N SER A 1051 12.69 -4.28 8.90
CA SER A 1051 12.36 -4.41 7.47
C SER A 1051 13.06 -5.58 6.79
N ILE A 1052 14.30 -5.91 7.19
CA ILE A 1052 14.97 -7.13 6.70
C ILE A 1052 14.18 -8.35 7.16
N ALA A 1053 13.95 -8.46 8.46
CA ALA A 1053 13.33 -9.64 9.06
C ALA A 1053 11.90 -9.89 8.54
N SER A 1054 11.14 -8.84 8.23
CA SER A 1054 9.75 -8.98 7.75
C SER A 1054 9.61 -9.50 6.32
N LEU A 1055 10.67 -9.47 5.51
CA LEU A 1055 10.59 -9.82 4.07
C LEU A 1055 11.63 -10.86 3.62
N VAL A 1056 12.71 -11.06 4.36
CA VAL A 1056 13.83 -11.90 3.91
C VAL A 1056 13.44 -13.38 3.84
N ASN A 1057 13.82 -14.04 2.75
CA ASN A 1057 13.93 -15.49 2.68
C ASN A 1057 15.38 -15.90 3.03
N PRO A 1058 15.65 -16.47 4.21
CA PRO A 1058 16.98 -16.88 4.62
C PRO A 1058 17.47 -18.19 3.98
N GLU A 1059 16.61 -19.01 3.35
CA GLU A 1059 17.06 -20.21 2.63
C GLU A 1059 17.85 -19.84 1.36
N VAL A 1060 17.49 -18.73 0.70
CA VAL A 1060 18.05 -18.31 -0.59
C VAL A 1060 18.47 -16.84 -0.66
N MET A 1061 18.48 -16.13 0.47
CA MET A 1061 18.96 -14.75 0.62
C MET A 1061 18.34 -13.76 -0.38
N THR A 1062 17.01 -13.79 -0.48
CA THR A 1062 16.20 -12.90 -1.32
C THR A 1062 15.14 -12.18 -0.49
N PHE A 1063 14.50 -11.14 -1.05
CA PHE A 1063 13.37 -10.46 -0.42
C PHE A 1063 12.06 -10.79 -1.15
N TRP A 1064 11.00 -10.95 -0.36
CA TRP A 1064 9.62 -10.95 -0.84
C TRP A 1064 9.10 -9.53 -1.04
N GLU A 1065 8.10 -9.39 -1.91
CA GLU A 1065 7.37 -8.14 -2.11
C GLU A 1065 6.45 -7.83 -0.92
N HIS A 1066 5.63 -8.81 -0.49
CA HIS A 1066 4.71 -8.67 0.63
C HIS A 1066 4.94 -9.75 1.69
N PHE A 1067 4.19 -9.66 2.78
CA PHE A 1067 4.27 -10.61 3.88
C PHE A 1067 3.67 -11.97 3.53
N ALA A 1068 4.06 -12.97 4.32
CA ALA A 1068 3.57 -14.35 4.20
C ALA A 1068 3.63 -14.87 2.75
N HIS A 1069 4.80 -14.83 2.11
CA HIS A 1069 5.08 -15.34 0.74
C HIS A 1069 4.14 -14.86 -0.38
N ASN A 1070 3.53 -13.66 -0.25
CA ASN A 1070 2.65 -13.08 -1.26
C ASN A 1070 3.37 -12.08 -2.17
N GLY A 1071 2.85 -11.91 -3.37
CA GLY A 1071 3.40 -11.00 -4.39
C GLY A 1071 4.63 -11.56 -5.09
N ALA A 1072 5.48 -10.67 -5.58
CA ALA A 1072 6.74 -11.04 -6.21
C ALA A 1072 7.75 -11.65 -5.25
N TRP A 1073 8.42 -12.69 -5.73
CA TRP A 1073 9.61 -13.26 -5.11
C TRP A 1073 10.88 -12.69 -5.74
N ASP A 1074 11.93 -12.61 -4.91
CA ASP A 1074 13.19 -11.97 -5.28
C ASP A 1074 12.94 -10.57 -5.85
N LYS A 1075 12.18 -9.79 -5.07
CA LYS A 1075 11.77 -8.41 -5.38
C LYS A 1075 12.98 -7.50 -5.22
N THR A 1076 13.72 -7.33 -6.31
CA THR A 1076 14.95 -6.52 -6.36
C THR A 1076 14.70 -5.04 -6.07
N HIS A 1077 13.45 -4.57 -6.18
CA HIS A 1077 13.08 -3.25 -5.68
C HIS A 1077 13.41 -3.08 -4.18
N GLU A 1078 12.99 -4.04 -3.32
CA GLU A 1078 13.30 -4.03 -1.89
C GLU A 1078 14.81 -4.19 -1.67
N THR A 1079 15.45 -5.07 -2.45
CA THR A 1079 16.91 -5.27 -2.44
C THR A 1079 17.67 -3.98 -2.73
N GLY A 1080 17.23 -3.18 -3.70
CA GLY A 1080 17.86 -1.91 -4.07
C GLY A 1080 17.88 -0.91 -2.90
N TYR A 1081 16.74 -0.76 -2.21
CA TYR A 1081 16.69 0.07 -1.02
C TYR A 1081 17.49 -0.48 0.15
N PHE A 1082 17.46 -1.80 0.39
CA PHE A 1082 18.31 -2.45 1.38
C PHE A 1082 19.80 -2.13 1.15
N LEU A 1083 20.29 -2.24 -0.08
CA LEU A 1083 21.68 -1.91 -0.43
C LEU A 1083 21.97 -0.42 -0.19
N HIS A 1084 21.09 0.48 -0.64
CA HIS A 1084 21.24 1.92 -0.39
C HIS A 1084 21.28 2.28 1.11
N GLN A 1085 20.40 1.67 1.91
CA GLN A 1085 20.36 1.86 3.36
C GLN A 1085 21.60 1.26 4.04
N THR A 1086 22.08 0.10 3.58
CA THR A 1086 23.34 -0.51 4.04
C THR A 1086 24.50 0.45 3.84
N ARG A 1087 24.60 1.06 2.66
CA ARG A 1087 25.59 2.09 2.38
C ARG A 1087 25.45 3.24 3.35
N SER A 1088 24.24 3.81 3.48
CA SER A 1088 23.95 4.94 4.38
C SER A 1088 24.31 4.67 5.84
N MET A 1089 24.14 3.43 6.30
CA MET A 1089 24.50 3.01 7.65
C MET A 1089 26.01 3.12 7.93
N LEU A 1090 26.81 2.83 6.92
CA LEU A 1090 28.28 2.75 6.99
C LEU A 1090 28.96 4.07 6.58
N VAL A 1091 28.43 4.74 5.55
CA VAL A 1091 28.98 5.95 4.95
C VAL A 1091 27.86 6.88 4.50
N LEU A 1092 27.88 8.13 4.93
CA LEU A 1092 26.84 9.12 4.60
C LEU A 1092 27.44 10.50 4.35
N GLU A 1093 27.02 11.17 3.28
CA GLU A 1093 27.32 12.58 3.05
C GLU A 1093 26.30 13.47 3.75
N ARG A 1094 26.78 14.45 4.54
CA ARG A 1094 25.96 15.53 5.10
C ARG A 1094 26.54 16.86 4.66
N GLY A 1095 25.93 17.44 3.62
CA GLY A 1095 26.48 18.60 2.94
C GLY A 1095 27.87 18.29 2.38
N ARG A 1096 28.88 19.02 2.83
CA ARG A 1096 30.29 18.82 2.45
C ARG A 1096 31.09 17.89 3.36
N ASN A 1097 30.46 17.33 4.39
CA ASN A 1097 31.08 16.41 5.33
C ASN A 1097 30.80 14.96 4.93
N LEU A 1098 31.79 14.09 5.14
CA LEU A 1098 31.68 12.66 4.91
C LEU A 1098 31.72 11.93 6.25
N TRP A 1099 30.61 11.27 6.60
CA TRP A 1099 30.45 10.55 7.86
C TRP A 1099 30.77 9.06 7.71
N LEU A 1100 31.53 8.52 8.65
CA LEU A 1100 31.85 7.09 8.77
C LEU A 1100 31.16 6.49 9.99
N THR A 1101 30.60 5.31 9.76
CA THR A 1101 29.80 4.53 10.71
C THR A 1101 28.74 5.35 11.46
N PRO A 1102 27.99 6.24 10.77
CA PRO A 1102 27.05 7.14 11.45
C PRO A 1102 25.89 6.39 12.13
N LEU A 1103 25.49 5.22 11.62
CA LEU A 1103 24.25 4.56 12.04
C LEU A 1103 24.44 3.07 12.38
N ILE A 1104 25.67 2.62 12.64
CA ILE A 1104 25.90 1.22 13.02
C ILE A 1104 25.36 0.92 14.44
N PRO A 1105 24.92 -0.34 14.70
CA PRO A 1105 24.57 -0.75 16.05
C PRO A 1105 25.82 -0.77 16.93
N SER A 1106 25.65 -0.32 18.16
CA SER A 1106 26.72 -0.26 19.16
C SER A 1106 27.32 -1.64 19.45
N GLU A 1107 26.53 -2.72 19.31
CA GLU A 1107 27.00 -4.10 19.49
C GLU A 1107 28.17 -4.48 18.55
N TRP A 1108 28.28 -3.82 17.38
CA TRP A 1108 29.38 -4.05 16.44
C TRP A 1108 30.72 -3.51 16.91
N LEU A 1109 30.72 -2.69 17.96
CA LEU A 1109 31.91 -2.18 18.62
C LEU A 1109 32.19 -2.91 19.95
N GLN A 1110 31.49 -4.01 20.26
CA GLN A 1110 31.90 -4.88 21.36
C GLN A 1110 33.34 -5.39 21.17
N SER A 1111 33.99 -5.73 22.27
CA SER A 1111 35.37 -6.17 22.23
C SER A 1111 35.58 -7.42 21.37
N GLY A 1112 36.64 -7.44 20.58
CA GLY A 1112 36.95 -8.53 19.63
C GLY A 1112 36.16 -8.46 18.31
N LYS A 1113 35.23 -7.52 18.14
CA LYS A 1113 34.52 -7.32 16.87
C LYS A 1113 35.34 -6.48 15.90
N SER A 1114 35.15 -6.74 14.61
CA SER A 1114 35.78 -5.99 13.53
C SER A 1114 34.80 -5.67 12.42
N LEU A 1115 34.98 -4.51 11.78
CA LEU A 1115 34.25 -4.08 10.60
C LEU A 1115 35.25 -3.66 9.53
N THR A 1116 35.16 -4.25 8.35
CA THR A 1116 35.99 -3.86 7.20
C THR A 1116 35.10 -3.39 6.05
N VAL A 1117 35.42 -2.24 5.49
CA VAL A 1117 34.71 -1.63 4.37
C VAL A 1117 35.73 -1.15 3.35
N SER A 1118 35.54 -1.47 2.07
CA SER A 1118 36.41 -0.98 0.99
C SER A 1118 35.63 -0.69 -0.28
N ASN A 1119 36.17 0.21 -1.11
CA ASN A 1119 35.61 0.62 -2.41
C ASN A 1119 34.19 1.19 -2.34
N VAL A 1120 33.78 1.78 -1.21
CA VAL A 1120 32.45 2.41 -1.11
C VAL A 1120 32.45 3.74 -1.86
N PRO A 1121 31.60 3.93 -2.89
CA PRO A 1121 31.54 5.19 -3.61
C PRO A 1121 30.95 6.30 -2.76
N THR A 1122 31.47 7.51 -2.96
CA THR A 1122 30.98 8.74 -2.35
C THR A 1122 31.09 9.88 -3.37
N ARG A 1123 30.43 11.01 -3.10
CA ARG A 1123 30.60 12.23 -3.91
C ARG A 1123 32.06 12.70 -3.96
N PHE A 1124 32.86 12.33 -2.96
CA PHE A 1124 34.28 12.66 -2.83
C PHE A 1124 35.21 11.66 -3.54
N GLY A 1125 34.69 10.52 -4.00
CA GLY A 1125 35.44 9.38 -4.52
C GLY A 1125 35.35 8.16 -3.59
N PRO A 1126 35.90 7.00 -3.99
CA PRO A 1126 35.82 5.78 -3.19
C PRO A 1126 36.53 5.93 -1.84
N ILE A 1127 35.94 5.36 -0.79
CA ILE A 1127 36.50 5.31 0.57
C ILE A 1127 36.60 3.87 1.05
N GLY A 1128 37.58 3.60 1.92
CA GLY A 1128 37.66 2.36 2.69
C GLY A 1128 38.07 2.62 4.13
N PHE A 1129 37.68 1.74 5.04
CA PHE A 1129 38.11 1.79 6.43
C PHE A 1129 38.04 0.41 7.09
N ARG A 1130 38.81 0.22 8.15
CA ARG A 1130 38.76 -0.95 9.03
C ARG A 1130 38.72 -0.52 10.47
N ILE A 1131 37.77 -1.06 11.23
CA ILE A 1131 37.64 -0.88 12.68
C ILE A 1131 37.97 -2.21 13.34
N ASN A 1132 38.85 -2.20 14.34
CA ASN A 1132 39.03 -3.31 15.28
C ASN A 1132 38.74 -2.79 16.70
N SER A 1133 37.74 -3.37 17.36
CA SER A 1133 37.40 -3.01 18.73
C SER A 1133 38.17 -3.85 19.74
N ARG A 1134 38.91 -3.19 20.64
CA ARG A 1134 39.65 -3.80 21.76
C ARG A 1134 39.23 -3.14 23.07
N LEU A 1135 37.92 -2.97 23.25
CA LEU A 1135 37.36 -2.31 24.44
C LEU A 1135 37.71 -2.99 25.76
N GLU A 1136 38.11 -4.27 25.75
CA GLU A 1136 38.70 -4.93 26.92
C GLU A 1136 39.98 -4.23 27.43
N THR A 1137 40.70 -3.56 26.52
CA THR A 1137 41.87 -2.71 26.81
C THR A 1137 41.56 -1.22 26.73
N GLY A 1138 40.29 -0.86 26.53
CA GLY A 1138 39.83 0.54 26.41
C GLY A 1138 40.15 1.22 25.09
N THR A 1139 40.48 0.48 24.01
CA THR A 1139 40.92 1.06 22.73
C THR A 1139 40.05 0.60 21.55
N ILE A 1140 39.90 1.46 20.54
CA ILE A 1140 39.33 1.13 19.23
C ILE A 1140 40.34 1.61 18.17
N GLU A 1141 40.79 0.70 17.32
CA GLU A 1141 41.70 1.01 16.22
C GLU A 1141 40.91 1.24 14.94
N LEU A 1142 41.20 2.35 14.25
CA LEU A 1142 40.56 2.72 12.98
C LEU A 1142 41.62 3.04 11.93
N MET A 1143 41.58 2.34 10.81
CA MET A 1143 42.37 2.64 9.61
C MET A 1143 41.44 3.19 8.55
N ILE A 1144 41.80 4.30 7.90
CA ILE A 1144 41.00 4.92 6.83
C ILE A 1144 41.86 5.06 5.57
N VAL A 1145 41.29 4.67 4.43
CA VAL A 1145 41.77 4.99 3.09
C VAL A 1145 40.87 6.11 2.55
N PRO A 1146 41.28 7.39 2.65
CA PRO A 1146 40.41 8.51 2.35
C PRO A 1146 40.16 8.66 0.83
N PRO A 1147 39.05 9.31 0.45
CA PRO A 1147 38.75 9.61 -0.94
C PRO A 1147 39.79 10.55 -1.56
N LYS A 1148 40.04 10.39 -2.86
CA LYS A 1148 41.07 11.16 -3.60
C LYS A 1148 40.54 12.09 -4.68
N ARG A 1149 39.26 11.99 -5.07
CA ARG A 1149 38.71 12.79 -6.20
C ARG A 1149 38.41 14.22 -5.76
N VAL A 1150 37.70 14.40 -4.65
CA VAL A 1150 37.42 15.70 -4.03
C VAL A 1150 37.64 15.56 -2.53
N ILE A 1151 38.30 16.54 -1.91
CA ILE A 1151 38.56 16.51 -0.46
C ILE A 1151 37.28 16.97 0.29
N PRO A 1152 36.71 16.16 1.20
CA PRO A 1152 35.60 16.60 2.03
C PRO A 1152 36.03 17.69 3.01
N GLU A 1153 35.08 18.51 3.47
CA GLU A 1153 35.36 19.54 4.47
C GLU A 1153 35.78 18.92 5.81
N ALA A 1154 35.08 17.86 6.23
CA ALA A 1154 35.48 17.02 7.34
C ALA A 1154 35.19 15.54 7.06
N LEU A 1155 36.06 14.68 7.58
CA LEU A 1155 35.76 13.27 7.84
C LEU A 1155 35.22 13.17 9.28
N VAL A 1156 33.94 12.85 9.42
CA VAL A 1156 33.29 12.74 10.73
C VAL A 1156 33.15 11.27 11.09
N ILE A 1157 33.78 10.84 12.17
CA ILE A 1157 33.79 9.44 12.60
C ILE A 1157 32.89 9.31 13.82
N ARG A 1158 31.94 8.38 13.79
CA ARG A 1158 31.12 8.05 14.95
C ARG A 1158 31.42 6.65 15.44
N LEU A 1159 31.84 6.54 16.71
CA LEU A 1159 32.05 5.28 17.41
C LEU A 1159 31.18 5.25 18.67
N ARG A 1160 30.08 4.49 18.64
CA ARG A 1160 29.13 4.38 19.76
C ARG A 1160 29.55 3.23 20.69
N ASN A 1161 30.19 3.57 21.81
CA ASN A 1161 30.59 2.57 22.81
C ASN A 1161 29.34 1.83 23.35
N PRO A 1162 29.31 0.48 23.36
CA PRO A 1162 28.17 -0.30 23.87
C PRO A 1162 27.78 0.02 25.33
N GLU A 1163 28.74 0.44 26.14
CA GLU A 1163 28.54 0.78 27.56
C GLU A 1163 28.30 2.29 27.79
N GLY A 1164 28.21 3.08 26.72
CA GLY A 1164 27.99 4.53 26.81
C GLY A 1164 29.19 5.35 27.30
N ARG A 1165 30.40 4.75 27.36
CA ARG A 1165 31.63 5.48 27.73
C ARG A 1165 31.96 6.57 26.70
N LEU A 1166 32.44 7.71 27.20
CA LEU A 1166 32.89 8.83 26.37
C LEU A 1166 34.34 8.62 25.90
N LEU A 1167 34.67 9.19 24.75
CA LEU A 1167 36.02 9.21 24.19
C LEU A 1167 36.89 10.20 24.98
N ASP A 1168 38.00 9.72 25.55
CA ASP A 1168 38.93 10.54 26.34
C ASP A 1168 40.15 11.01 25.54
N ARG A 1169 40.71 10.17 24.65
CA ARG A 1169 41.91 10.47 23.84
C ARG A 1169 41.78 9.95 22.41
N VAL A 1170 42.37 10.68 21.45
CA VAL A 1170 42.55 10.27 20.05
C VAL A 1170 44.02 10.43 19.67
N GLU A 1171 44.60 9.39 19.10
CA GLU A 1171 45.94 9.38 18.49
C GLU A 1171 45.79 9.19 16.98
N VAL A 1172 46.50 9.98 16.17
CA VAL A 1172 46.36 9.98 14.72
C VAL A 1172 47.73 9.74 14.10
N ASN A 1173 47.91 8.54 13.53
CA ASN A 1173 49.17 8.05 12.97
C ASN A 1173 50.31 7.82 13.99
N GLY A 1174 49.94 7.42 15.21
CA GLY A 1174 50.83 7.42 16.38
C GLY A 1174 50.79 8.76 17.08
#